data_AF-A0ABD3QJQ9-F1
#
_entry.id   AF-A0ABD3QJQ9-F1
#
_cell.length_a   1.000
_cell.length_b   1.000
_cell.length_c   1.000
_cell.angle_alpha   90.00
_cell.angle_beta   90.00
_cell.angle_gamma   90.00
#
_symmetry.space_group_name_H-M   'P 1'
#
loop_
_entity.id
_entity.type
_entity.pdbx_description
1 polymer ?
#
loop_
_entity_poly.entity_id
_entity_poly.type
_entity_poly.pdbx_seq_one_letter_code
_entity_poly.pdbx_strand_id
1 'polypeptide(L)'
;MSVLSHINRETNCAVHLWKKRHFQKNLLFASLVVLAFLLHLRFIQDKGQVVDKASKFCSDRCGGGDGDSLASSTPKDDANNSINVFEGAKEGGPFPGLQEGSSLVKEKSAFVPEGIKIKWLAPEPHLSPGCRVEFKDPNMSLCYFIPYGANFGDELGPAVVKRILEYLFGCSTYHVHAINLSKEKRDGRICLFTLGSIFHMTRKGDHVWGTGHNPTWQRGWGILRDKSSPRDELLTIVSVRGPKTSERLNELGLVKNASKIPNGDPGFLIPFLYSQYYHLPTRSLGVKPAFRKPDICFVPHAHDLDYNFIKQPPSGLRLLTVKQGWETMLDKLRMCDYIISSSLHGIIVGDALGIPTQWYQFPGGKTEQTEGMFKYQDYFKTIGRQASTPNSVFDMKHFLNSTTYMTPLPIQKRKEIAQKFVKSFPHHLFRSVTIDSSVRQSRTLVIVMGSLRGGEATWGSMYKNLLEVNKADLALVVGARTEENKTSSLYTKAKYVYEYQEYDDWADAVDLINGTSWRVELLNFTNSKLGLFGGVNGFRGSGAIIFMSRWFVAKAFKQFKWEEKYDRFVLTRSDYFYACEHDLTLLDPTKIWIPDGEDYGGITDRHLICGKELFLRAIDIYPTIVQHPTKFVDNSWKRLNPEKLIKQRWQEENLWRSVRRFRRVMFTCAVPGDQTRWRPMGEDIVEEGVYLKYQKEYVSSKNYCSKLIGGRPLPFPSD
;
A
#
# COMPACT_ATOMS: atom_id res chain seq x y z
N MET A 1 -35.56 47.40 28.95
CA MET A 1 -36.46 46.78 29.96
C MET A 1 -37.03 45.49 29.38
N SER A 2 -37.45 44.53 30.21
CA SER A 2 -38.37 43.41 29.91
C SER A 2 -38.33 42.87 28.46
N VAL A 3 -37.54 41.85 28.12
CA VAL A 3 -37.96 40.43 28.23
C VAL A 3 -36.78 39.45 28.53
N LEU A 4 -35.53 39.92 28.58
CA LEU A 4 -34.33 39.07 28.73
C LEU A 4 -33.94 38.73 30.19
N SER A 5 -34.91 38.45 31.06
CA SER A 5 -34.65 38.19 32.50
C SER A 5 -35.41 37.02 33.12
N HIS A 6 -35.87 36.04 32.33
CA HIS A 6 -36.60 34.86 32.85
C HIS A 6 -36.18 33.47 32.32
N ILE A 7 -35.07 33.36 31.58
CA ILE A 7 -34.49 32.06 31.17
C ILE A 7 -33.02 31.93 31.66
N ASN A 8 -32.76 32.33 32.91
CA ASN A 8 -31.43 32.19 33.52
C ASN A 8 -31.47 31.95 35.05
N ARG A 9 -32.55 31.35 35.56
CA ARG A 9 -32.70 31.03 37.00
C ARG A 9 -33.01 29.56 37.34
N GLU A 10 -33.30 28.69 36.38
CA GLU A 10 -33.57 27.26 36.66
C GLU A 10 -32.43 26.30 36.29
N THR A 11 -31.49 26.70 35.44
CA THR A 11 -30.36 25.84 35.01
C THR A 11 -29.24 25.70 36.04
N ASN A 12 -29.22 26.51 37.11
CA ASN A 12 -28.13 26.54 38.09
C ASN A 12 -28.36 25.73 39.38
N CYS A 13 -29.51 25.08 39.58
CA CYS A 13 -29.74 24.19 40.74
C CYS A 13 -29.48 22.70 40.47
N ALA A 14 -29.37 22.26 39.21
CA ALA A 14 -29.27 20.83 38.87
C ALA A 14 -27.85 20.23 38.97
N VAL A 15 -26.80 21.07 39.02
CA VAL A 15 -25.39 20.62 38.85
C VAL A 15 -24.71 20.24 40.18
N HIS A 16 -25.29 20.56 41.35
CA HIS A 16 -24.61 20.39 42.65
C HIS A 16 -25.04 19.17 43.48
N LEU A 17 -26.01 18.35 43.02
CA LEU A 17 -26.60 17.26 43.83
C LEU A 17 -26.65 15.88 43.16
N TRP A 18 -25.72 15.55 42.25
CA TRP A 18 -25.62 14.19 41.70
C TRP A 18 -24.20 13.58 41.66
N LYS A 19 -23.49 13.68 42.80
CA LYS A 19 -22.35 12.80 43.14
C LYS A 19 -22.75 11.79 44.23
N LYS A 20 -23.49 10.72 43.87
CA LYS A 20 -23.44 9.35 44.46
C LYS A 20 -24.64 8.47 44.01
N ARG A 21 -24.32 7.18 43.74
CA ARG A 21 -25.18 5.97 43.62
C ARG A 21 -25.65 5.49 42.22
N HIS A 22 -25.03 4.38 41.82
CA HIS A 22 -25.52 3.20 41.07
C HIS A 22 -26.48 3.29 39.86
N PHE A 23 -25.92 2.86 38.71
CA PHE A 23 -26.36 1.77 37.81
C PHE A 23 -27.85 1.44 37.57
N GLN A 24 -28.13 1.10 36.29
CA GLN A 24 -29.41 0.68 35.68
C GLN A 24 -30.48 1.77 35.43
N LYS A 25 -30.36 2.51 34.29
CA LYS A 25 -31.50 3.03 33.49
C LYS A 25 -31.15 3.63 32.10
N ASN A 26 -30.11 3.12 31.41
CA ASN A 26 -29.56 3.76 30.20
C ASN A 26 -30.16 3.36 28.83
N LEU A 27 -31.19 2.50 28.76
CA LEU A 27 -31.76 2.08 27.46
C LEU A 27 -32.84 3.04 26.90
N LEU A 28 -33.73 3.59 27.74
CA LEU A 28 -34.80 4.49 27.24
C LEU A 28 -34.28 5.86 26.79
N PHE A 29 -33.28 6.42 27.47
CA PHE A 29 -32.78 7.76 27.17
C PHE A 29 -32.05 7.82 25.82
N ALA A 30 -31.30 6.77 25.47
CA ALA A 30 -30.67 6.64 24.16
C ALA A 30 -31.70 6.58 23.02
N SER A 31 -32.79 5.83 23.20
CA SER A 31 -33.87 5.70 22.21
C SER A 31 -34.59 7.03 21.93
N LEU A 32 -34.84 7.84 22.98
CA LEU A 32 -35.48 9.16 22.83
C LEU A 32 -34.58 10.17 22.11
N VAL A 33 -33.27 10.17 22.38
CA VAL A 33 -32.31 11.05 21.69
C VAL A 33 -32.19 10.68 20.21
N VAL A 34 -32.16 9.38 19.87
CA VAL A 34 -32.15 8.93 18.47
C VAL A 34 -33.44 9.31 17.74
N LEU A 35 -34.60 9.17 18.38
CA LEU A 35 -35.89 9.55 17.79
C LEU A 35 -35.97 11.07 17.51
N ALA A 36 -35.50 11.91 18.45
CA ALA A 36 -35.42 13.36 18.26
C ALA A 36 -34.47 13.74 17.10
N PHE A 37 -33.33 13.06 16.96
CA PHE A 37 -32.37 13.30 15.88
C PHE A 37 -32.94 12.91 14.50
N LEU A 38 -33.69 11.80 14.41
CA LEU A 38 -34.35 11.36 13.18
C LEU A 38 -35.50 12.29 12.76
N LEU A 39 -36.26 12.83 13.72
CA LEU A 39 -37.30 13.84 13.45
C LEU A 39 -36.69 15.16 12.95
N HIS A 40 -35.56 15.58 13.52
CA HIS A 40 -34.85 16.79 13.08
C HIS A 40 -34.28 16.64 11.66
N LEU A 41 -33.75 15.46 11.31
CA LEU A 41 -33.25 15.17 9.96
C LEU A 41 -34.37 15.17 8.89
N ARG A 42 -35.57 14.66 9.19
CA ARG A 42 -36.73 14.79 8.28
C ARG A 42 -37.09 16.26 8.02
N PHE A 43 -37.12 17.09 9.07
CA PHE A 43 -37.45 18.51 8.96
C PHE A 43 -36.44 19.32 8.13
N ILE A 44 -35.19 18.85 8.03
CA ILE A 44 -34.15 19.45 7.17
C ILE A 44 -34.31 19.00 5.71
N GLN A 45 -34.72 17.75 5.45
CA GLN A 45 -34.94 17.27 4.07
C GLN A 45 -36.12 17.98 3.38
N ASP A 46 -37.22 18.24 4.11
CA ASP A 46 -38.41 18.89 3.53
C ASP A 46 -38.17 20.37 3.15
N LYS A 47 -37.13 21.02 3.69
CA LYS A 47 -36.70 22.37 3.26
C LYS A 47 -35.68 22.36 2.11
N GLY A 48 -35.04 21.22 1.82
CA GLY A 48 -34.05 21.11 0.75
C GLY A 48 -34.63 21.21 -0.67
N GLN A 49 -35.90 20.83 -0.86
CA GLN A 49 -36.51 20.75 -2.20
C GLN A 49 -36.99 22.10 -2.78
N VAL A 50 -36.85 23.21 -2.05
CA VAL A 50 -37.34 24.53 -2.48
C VAL A 50 -36.25 25.40 -3.13
N VAL A 51 -34.96 25.02 -3.04
CA VAL A 51 -33.83 25.87 -3.49
C VAL A 51 -33.27 25.52 -4.87
N ASP A 52 -33.45 24.28 -5.36
CA ASP A 52 -32.84 23.79 -6.61
C ASP A 52 -33.53 24.24 -7.92
N LYS A 53 -34.43 25.23 -7.87
CA LYS A 53 -35.05 25.85 -9.06
C LYS A 53 -34.44 27.19 -9.49
N ALA A 54 -33.37 27.65 -8.84
CA ALA A 54 -32.80 29.00 -9.04
C ALA A 54 -31.32 29.05 -9.52
N SER A 55 -30.75 27.95 -10.03
CA SER A 55 -29.37 27.90 -10.53
C SER A 55 -29.25 27.26 -11.93
N LYS A 56 -30.01 27.78 -12.89
CA LYS A 56 -29.85 27.44 -14.32
C LYS A 56 -30.00 28.68 -15.22
N PHE A 57 -29.23 29.71 -14.92
CA PHE A 57 -28.99 30.86 -15.79
C PHE A 57 -27.61 31.47 -15.47
N CYS A 58 -26.98 32.10 -16.47
CA CYS A 58 -25.63 32.70 -16.46
C CYS A 58 -24.43 31.71 -16.41
N SER A 59 -23.86 31.39 -17.58
CA SER A 59 -22.63 32.05 -18.06
C SER A 59 -22.08 31.37 -19.33
N ASP A 60 -22.59 31.79 -20.49
CA ASP A 60 -21.86 31.70 -21.75
C ASP A 60 -21.19 33.06 -22.03
N ARG A 61 -20.11 33.03 -22.83
CA ARG A 61 -19.38 34.17 -23.46
C ARG A 61 -18.37 34.94 -22.58
N CYS A 62 -17.08 34.64 -22.81
CA CYS A 62 -16.03 35.47 -23.44
C CYS A 62 -14.83 34.51 -23.63
N GLY A 63 -14.28 34.26 -24.83
CA GLY A 63 -13.52 35.20 -25.67
C GLY A 63 -12.14 35.43 -25.04
N GLY A 64 -10.98 35.16 -25.63
CA GLY A 64 -10.57 34.78 -27.00
C GLY A 64 -9.13 35.30 -27.20
N GLY A 65 -8.28 34.69 -28.04
CA GLY A 65 -6.93 35.21 -28.30
C GLY A 65 -5.91 34.18 -28.79
N ASP A 66 -5.54 34.31 -30.07
CA ASP A 66 -4.50 33.53 -30.75
C ASP A 66 -3.08 34.10 -30.53
N GLY A 67 -2.05 33.36 -30.96
CA GLY A 67 -0.65 33.84 -30.97
C GLY A 67 0.35 32.83 -31.54
N ASP A 68 0.65 32.93 -32.84
CA ASP A 68 1.66 32.13 -33.55
C ASP A 68 3.12 32.45 -33.16
N SER A 69 4.02 31.46 -33.32
CA SER A 69 5.42 31.72 -33.79
C SER A 69 6.21 30.46 -34.17
N LEU A 70 6.37 30.26 -35.48
CA LEU A 70 7.60 29.89 -36.22
C LEU A 70 8.73 29.06 -35.56
N ALA A 71 8.86 27.82 -36.07
CA ALA A 71 10.07 27.12 -36.57
C ALA A 71 11.51 27.55 -36.16
N SER A 72 12.37 26.56 -35.83
CA SER A 72 13.50 26.15 -36.72
C SER A 72 14.44 25.04 -36.16
N SER A 73 15.03 24.29 -37.10
CA SER A 73 16.31 23.54 -37.07
C SER A 73 16.62 22.44 -36.03
N THR A 74 16.86 21.23 -36.55
CA THR A 74 17.83 20.22 -36.04
C THR A 74 19.25 20.54 -36.58
N PRO A 75 20.36 19.96 -36.04
CA PRO A 75 20.83 18.59 -36.35
C PRO A 75 21.07 17.75 -35.06
N LYS A 76 20.92 16.41 -35.07
CA LYS A 76 21.92 15.37 -35.42
C LYS A 76 23.31 15.52 -34.78
N ASP A 77 23.73 14.51 -34.03
CA ASP A 77 24.99 13.79 -34.29
C ASP A 77 25.02 12.42 -33.59
N ASP A 78 25.73 11.47 -34.23
CA ASP A 78 25.92 10.09 -33.79
C ASP A 78 27.15 9.93 -32.88
N ALA A 79 27.21 8.88 -32.05
CA ALA A 79 28.44 8.08 -31.85
C ALA A 79 28.22 6.80 -31.00
N ASN A 80 28.76 5.69 -31.49
CA ASN A 80 28.97 4.46 -30.72
C ASN A 80 29.99 4.66 -29.59
N ASN A 81 29.91 3.86 -28.51
CA ASN A 81 30.99 2.88 -28.28
C ASN A 81 30.63 1.75 -27.31
N SER A 82 31.14 0.57 -27.66
CA SER A 82 31.13 -0.71 -26.96
C SER A 82 32.27 -0.84 -25.93
N ILE A 83 32.23 -1.86 -25.05
CA ILE A 83 33.29 -2.91 -24.83
C ILE A 83 33.17 -3.63 -23.46
N ASN A 84 33.22 -4.99 -23.53
CA ASN A 84 33.67 -6.05 -22.58
C ASN A 84 33.28 -5.99 -21.08
N VAL A 85 32.77 -7.04 -20.40
CA VAL A 85 32.96 -8.53 -20.42
C VAL A 85 34.33 -9.00 -19.89
N PHE A 86 34.31 -9.75 -18.78
CA PHE A 86 35.43 -10.56 -18.27
C PHE A 86 34.91 -11.86 -17.63
N GLU A 87 35.61 -12.97 -17.86
CA GLU A 87 35.32 -14.33 -17.39
C GLU A 87 36.38 -14.89 -16.41
N GLY A 88 36.10 -16.07 -15.82
CA GLY A 88 37.05 -16.96 -15.12
C GLY A 88 36.90 -16.98 -13.59
N ALA A 89 37.07 -18.09 -12.85
CA ALA A 89 37.39 -19.50 -13.14
C ALA A 89 36.82 -20.39 -11.98
N LYS A 90 36.36 -21.66 -12.17
CA LYS A 90 37.08 -22.97 -11.97
C LYS A 90 37.95 -23.07 -10.69
N GLU A 91 38.05 -24.18 -9.92
CA GLU A 91 37.67 -25.61 -10.06
C GLU A 91 37.78 -26.36 -8.68
N GLY A 92 37.23 -27.59 -8.52
CA GLY A 92 37.73 -28.59 -7.53
C GLY A 92 36.75 -29.28 -6.51
N GLY A 93 36.85 -30.61 -6.35
CA GLY A 93 36.25 -31.46 -5.27
C GLY A 93 37.28 -32.51 -4.77
N PRO A 94 36.95 -33.69 -4.16
CA PRO A 94 35.66 -34.27 -3.74
C PRO A 94 35.61 -34.91 -2.28
N PHE A 95 34.47 -35.54 -1.94
CA PHE A 95 34.00 -36.44 -0.84
C PHE A 95 35.00 -37.26 0.04
N PRO A 96 34.59 -37.93 1.18
CA PRO A 96 33.23 -38.21 1.75
C PRO A 96 33.05 -37.75 3.23
N GLY A 97 31.99 -38.06 4.02
CA GLY A 97 30.64 -38.63 3.77
C GLY A 97 30.12 -39.58 4.90
N LEU A 98 28.94 -39.31 5.49
CA LEU A 98 28.20 -40.13 6.50
C LEU A 98 26.69 -39.80 6.45
N GLN A 99 25.80 -40.78 6.70
CA GLN A 99 24.33 -40.62 6.64
C GLN A 99 23.69 -40.46 8.03
N GLU A 100 22.65 -39.62 8.15
CA GLU A 100 21.41 -39.94 8.90
C GLU A 100 20.33 -38.84 8.74
N GLY A 101 19.06 -39.20 8.98
CA GLY A 101 18.05 -38.30 9.55
C GLY A 101 17.42 -37.21 8.66
N SER A 102 16.17 -37.42 8.25
CA SER A 102 15.27 -36.46 7.59
C SER A 102 15.36 -34.98 8.06
N SER A 103 15.86 -34.10 7.19
CA SER A 103 15.60 -32.65 7.26
C SER A 103 15.61 -32.00 5.86
N LEU A 104 14.44 -31.57 5.38
CA LEU A 104 14.26 -30.95 4.05
C LEU A 104 14.50 -29.43 4.05
N VAL A 105 15.41 -28.94 4.90
CA VAL A 105 15.81 -27.54 4.97
C VAL A 105 17.33 -27.47 5.00
N LYS A 106 17.95 -27.07 3.88
CA LYS A 106 19.37 -26.73 3.87
C LYS A 106 19.57 -25.37 4.55
N GLU A 107 19.74 -25.42 5.85
CA GLU A 107 20.06 -24.25 6.67
C GLU A 107 21.50 -23.80 6.34
N LYS A 108 21.64 -22.89 5.38
CA LYS A 108 22.86 -22.08 5.29
C LYS A 108 22.79 -21.06 6.42
N SER A 109 23.62 -21.25 7.45
CA SER A 109 23.96 -20.15 8.36
C SER A 109 24.57 -19.05 7.50
N ALA A 110 23.80 -17.99 7.23
CA ALA A 110 24.32 -16.81 6.56
C ALA A 110 25.48 -16.29 7.41
N PHE A 111 26.69 -16.33 6.86
CA PHE A 111 27.87 -15.75 7.50
C PHE A 111 27.69 -14.23 7.47
N VAL A 112 27.03 -13.69 8.49
CA VAL A 112 26.85 -12.24 8.66
C VAL A 112 28.23 -11.68 9.00
N PRO A 113 28.83 -10.83 8.14
CA PRO A 113 30.14 -10.26 8.43
C PRO A 113 30.07 -9.45 9.72
N GLU A 114 31.12 -9.52 10.54
CA GLU A 114 31.17 -8.76 11.80
C GLU A 114 30.98 -7.26 11.55
N GLY A 115 29.87 -6.74 12.08
CA GLY A 115 29.48 -5.34 11.93
C GLY A 115 28.76 -5.05 10.61
N ILE A 116 27.46 -4.76 10.73
CA ILE A 116 26.64 -4.21 9.64
C ILE A 116 27.22 -2.85 9.20
N LYS A 117 28.10 -2.87 8.20
CA LYS A 117 28.45 -1.70 7.40
C LYS A 117 27.45 -1.62 6.25
N ILE A 118 26.31 -0.98 6.46
CA ILE A 118 25.54 -0.48 5.32
C ILE A 118 26.49 0.45 4.57
N LYS A 119 26.85 0.06 3.34
CA LYS A 119 27.48 0.95 2.38
C LYS A 119 26.44 2.03 2.08
N TRP A 120 26.56 3.17 2.76
CA TRP A 120 25.77 4.36 2.41
C TRP A 120 26.01 4.68 0.94
N LEU A 121 24.94 4.95 0.19
CA LEU A 121 24.97 5.04 -1.29
C LEU A 121 25.25 3.71 -2.02
N ALA A 122 25.01 2.56 -1.39
CA ALA A 122 24.91 1.31 -2.14
C ALA A 122 23.80 1.42 -3.20
N PRO A 123 23.98 0.79 -4.37
CA PRO A 123 22.86 0.45 -5.25
C PRO A 123 21.77 -0.31 -4.47
N GLU A 124 20.54 -0.24 -4.96
CA GLU A 124 19.43 -1.05 -4.45
C GLU A 124 19.85 -2.54 -4.37
N PRO A 125 19.49 -3.26 -3.30
CA PRO A 125 20.01 -4.59 -3.04
C PRO A 125 19.53 -5.59 -4.11
N HIS A 126 20.48 -6.19 -4.84
CA HIS A 126 20.18 -7.28 -5.78
C HIS A 126 19.72 -8.51 -5.00
N LEU A 127 18.44 -8.90 -5.14
CA LEU A 127 17.90 -10.06 -4.42
C LEU A 127 18.11 -11.35 -5.21
N SER A 128 18.56 -12.39 -4.52
CA SER A 128 18.81 -13.72 -5.06
C SER A 128 17.48 -14.39 -5.43
N PRO A 129 17.26 -14.81 -6.70
CA PRO A 129 16.04 -15.48 -7.11
C PRO A 129 15.78 -16.76 -6.31
N GLY A 130 14.53 -16.96 -5.88
CA GLY A 130 14.19 -18.08 -4.99
C GLY A 130 14.74 -17.96 -3.57
N CYS A 131 15.30 -16.83 -3.13
CA CYS A 131 15.63 -16.60 -1.73
C CYS A 131 14.64 -15.64 -1.06
N ARG A 132 14.18 -16.00 0.15
CA ARG A 132 13.32 -15.16 0.98
C ARG A 132 13.89 -14.94 2.37
N VAL A 133 13.41 -13.91 3.06
CA VAL A 133 13.66 -13.68 4.50
C VAL A 133 12.38 -13.94 5.29
N GLU A 134 12.52 -14.60 6.43
CA GLU A 134 11.46 -14.86 7.39
C GLU A 134 11.96 -14.69 8.83
N PHE A 135 11.04 -14.56 9.79
CA PHE A 135 11.38 -14.69 11.21
C PHE A 135 11.80 -16.14 11.51
N LYS A 136 12.74 -16.33 12.43
CA LYS A 136 13.12 -17.67 12.92
C LYS A 136 12.00 -18.31 13.73
N ASP A 137 11.30 -17.53 14.55
CA ASP A 137 10.05 -17.95 15.18
C ASP A 137 8.86 -17.67 14.24
N PRO A 138 8.14 -18.69 13.74
CA PRO A 138 6.99 -18.52 12.87
C PRO A 138 5.79 -17.81 13.52
N ASN A 139 5.80 -17.61 14.85
CA ASN A 139 4.80 -16.84 15.58
C ASN A 139 5.16 -15.35 15.71
N MET A 140 6.36 -14.91 15.30
CA MET A 140 6.71 -13.49 15.30
C MET A 140 6.09 -12.73 14.12
N SER A 141 6.00 -11.41 14.27
CA SER A 141 5.55 -10.47 13.23
C SER A 141 6.06 -9.06 13.51
N LEU A 142 6.24 -8.26 12.47
CA LEU A 142 6.31 -6.81 12.61
C LEU A 142 4.93 -6.30 13.04
N CYS A 143 4.88 -5.43 14.03
CA CYS A 143 3.61 -4.84 14.49
C CYS A 143 3.69 -3.32 14.47
N TYR A 144 2.72 -2.71 13.80
CA TYR A 144 2.60 -1.28 13.58
C TYR A 144 1.13 -0.88 13.69
N PHE A 145 0.83 0.41 13.77
CA PHE A 145 -0.54 0.89 13.94
C PHE A 145 -0.74 2.14 13.10
N ILE A 146 -1.55 2.04 12.05
CA ILE A 146 -1.92 3.20 11.23
C ILE A 146 -3.25 3.75 11.74
N PRO A 147 -3.28 4.94 12.37
CA PRO A 147 -4.53 5.60 12.73
C PRO A 147 -5.20 6.19 11.48
N TYR A 148 -6.53 6.35 11.53
CA TYR A 148 -7.33 7.04 10.50
C TYR A 148 -7.26 6.46 9.08
N GLY A 149 -6.76 5.23 8.91
CA GLY A 149 -6.73 4.48 7.64
C GLY A 149 -5.46 4.67 6.79
N ALA A 150 -4.78 5.81 6.91
CA ALA A 150 -3.50 6.10 6.25
C ALA A 150 -2.66 7.09 7.08
N ASN A 151 -1.37 6.80 7.25
CA ASN A 151 -0.41 7.71 7.89
C ASN A 151 1.00 7.38 7.41
N PHE A 152 1.55 8.22 6.55
CA PHE A 152 2.87 8.09 5.93
C PHE A 152 3.97 7.73 6.93
N GLY A 153 3.90 8.27 8.15
CA GLY A 153 4.93 8.06 9.16
C GLY A 153 4.85 6.67 9.76
N ASP A 154 3.66 6.21 10.13
CA ASP A 154 3.45 4.91 10.78
C ASP A 154 3.63 3.73 9.79
N GLU A 155 3.55 4.00 8.48
CA GLU A 155 3.92 3.08 7.39
C GLU A 155 5.45 2.84 7.27
N LEU A 156 6.30 3.73 7.77
CA LEU A 156 7.77 3.61 7.63
C LEU A 156 8.34 2.40 8.39
N GLY A 157 7.69 1.97 9.48
CA GLY A 157 8.20 0.91 10.35
C GLY A 157 8.48 -0.41 9.61
N PRO A 158 7.49 -1.01 8.93
CA PRO A 158 7.70 -2.21 8.11
C PRO A 158 8.65 -1.97 6.92
N ALA A 159 8.56 -0.81 6.26
CA ALA A 159 9.38 -0.48 5.09
C ALA A 159 10.88 -0.42 5.42
N VAL A 160 11.25 0.18 6.56
CA VAL A 160 12.64 0.28 7.03
C VAL A 160 13.20 -1.10 7.38
N VAL A 161 12.43 -1.93 8.10
CA VAL A 161 12.88 -3.28 8.47
C VAL A 161 13.09 -4.16 7.24
N LYS A 162 12.11 -4.19 6.32
CA LYS A 162 12.21 -4.93 5.07
C LYS A 162 13.45 -4.51 4.28
N ARG A 163 13.71 -3.21 4.12
CA ARG A 163 14.89 -2.76 3.40
C ARG A 163 16.22 -3.09 4.10
N ILE A 164 16.29 -3.04 5.43
CA ILE A 164 17.50 -3.49 6.16
C ILE A 164 17.74 -4.98 5.90
N LEU A 165 16.71 -5.80 5.98
CA LEU A 165 16.81 -7.24 5.74
C LEU A 165 17.20 -7.57 4.30
N GLU A 166 16.74 -6.80 3.31
CA GLU A 166 17.16 -6.92 1.90
C GLU A 166 18.67 -6.69 1.74
N TYR A 167 19.25 -5.66 2.37
CA TYR A 167 20.70 -5.43 2.36
C TYR A 167 21.50 -6.48 3.14
N LEU A 168 20.94 -7.05 4.21
CA LEU A 168 21.63 -8.03 5.06
C LEU A 168 21.66 -9.43 4.44
N PHE A 169 20.56 -9.85 3.83
CA PHE A 169 20.39 -11.22 3.35
C PHE A 169 20.48 -11.35 1.82
N GLY A 170 20.29 -10.26 1.05
CA GLY A 170 20.21 -10.33 -0.41
C GLY A 170 19.05 -11.21 -0.89
N CYS A 171 17.92 -11.18 -0.17
CA CYS A 171 16.77 -12.08 -0.35
C CYS A 171 15.44 -11.33 -0.18
N SER A 172 14.37 -11.82 -0.83
CA SER A 172 13.03 -11.20 -0.81
C SER A 172 12.44 -11.13 0.60
N THR A 173 12.10 -9.93 1.07
CA THR A 173 11.46 -9.74 2.38
C THR A 173 9.94 -9.76 2.33
N TYR A 174 9.37 -10.17 1.18
CA TYR A 174 7.94 -10.28 1.00
C TYR A 174 7.25 -11.11 2.11
N HIS A 175 7.88 -12.22 2.52
CA HIS A 175 7.35 -13.14 3.53
C HIS A 175 7.55 -12.66 4.98
N VAL A 176 8.19 -11.52 5.21
CA VAL A 176 8.31 -10.92 6.55
C VAL A 176 6.95 -10.37 6.98
N HIS A 177 6.24 -11.17 7.78
CA HIS A 177 4.88 -10.90 8.21
C HIS A 177 4.78 -9.59 8.99
N ALA A 178 3.84 -8.72 8.59
CA ALA A 178 3.57 -7.44 9.24
C ALA A 178 2.06 -7.33 9.54
N ILE A 179 1.71 -6.82 10.72
CA ILE A 179 0.34 -6.72 11.22
C ILE A 179 0.03 -5.26 11.53
N ASN A 180 -0.94 -4.69 10.83
CA ASN A 180 -1.48 -3.38 11.17
C ASN A 180 -2.54 -3.53 12.27
N LEU A 181 -2.14 -3.21 13.50
CA LEU A 181 -2.96 -3.36 14.71
C LEU A 181 -4.24 -2.50 14.75
N SER A 182 -4.44 -1.60 13.77
CA SER A 182 -5.71 -0.87 13.60
C SER A 182 -6.71 -1.58 12.69
N LYS A 183 -6.26 -2.51 11.83
CA LYS A 183 -7.08 -3.30 10.91
C LYS A 183 -7.28 -4.74 11.41
N GLU A 184 -6.25 -5.32 12.03
CA GLU A 184 -6.15 -6.76 12.30
C GLU A 184 -5.78 -7.05 13.75
N LYS A 185 -6.30 -8.17 14.28
CA LYS A 185 -5.88 -8.69 15.58
C LYS A 185 -4.56 -9.45 15.41
N ARG A 186 -3.68 -9.33 16.40
CA ARG A 186 -2.39 -10.05 16.43
C ARG A 186 -2.49 -11.53 16.82
N ASP A 187 -3.67 -12.04 17.17
CA ASP A 187 -3.98 -13.47 17.38
C ASP A 187 -2.88 -14.31 18.05
N GLY A 188 -2.43 -13.87 19.24
CA GLY A 188 -1.41 -14.54 20.05
C GLY A 188 0.04 -14.32 19.62
N ARG A 189 0.28 -13.74 18.44
CA ARG A 189 1.61 -13.53 17.85
C ARG A 189 2.47 -12.56 18.68
N ILE A 190 3.77 -12.81 18.63
CA ILE A 190 4.83 -11.99 19.25
C ILE A 190 5.17 -10.85 18.28
N CYS A 191 5.16 -9.62 18.78
CA CYS A 191 5.37 -8.42 17.98
C CYS A 191 6.80 -7.90 18.09
N LEU A 192 7.44 -7.58 16.97
CA LEU A 192 8.54 -6.64 16.89
C LEU A 192 7.96 -5.24 16.56
N PHE A 193 7.94 -4.36 17.56
CA PHE A 193 7.51 -2.96 17.42
C PHE A 193 8.70 -2.08 17.04
N THR A 194 8.60 -1.41 15.90
CA THR A 194 9.75 -0.67 15.33
C THR A 194 9.56 0.84 15.42
N LEU A 195 8.37 1.37 15.19
CA LEU A 195 8.16 2.80 14.97
C LEU A 195 6.83 3.27 15.60
N GLY A 196 6.72 4.59 15.79
CA GLY A 196 5.53 5.24 16.34
C GLY A 196 5.61 5.48 17.85
N SER A 197 4.53 6.00 18.43
CA SER A 197 4.43 6.25 19.89
C SER A 197 3.56 5.21 20.60
N ILE A 198 3.68 3.96 20.17
CA ILE A 198 2.74 2.87 20.44
C ILE A 198 3.25 1.83 21.44
N PHE A 199 4.28 2.16 22.22
CA PHE A 199 4.84 1.24 23.24
C PHE A 199 3.77 0.68 24.19
N HIS A 200 2.75 1.47 24.50
CA HIS A 200 1.62 1.06 25.35
C HIS A 200 0.82 -0.16 24.82
N MET A 201 1.01 -0.55 23.55
CA MET A 201 0.38 -1.72 22.91
C MET A 201 1.16 -3.04 23.10
N THR A 202 2.37 -2.98 23.68
CA THR A 202 3.21 -4.15 23.97
C THR A 202 2.57 -5.08 25.02
N ARG A 203 2.91 -6.36 24.93
CA ARG A 203 2.54 -7.46 25.84
C ARG A 203 3.77 -8.33 26.09
N LYS A 204 3.68 -9.25 27.05
CA LYS A 204 4.75 -10.20 27.39
C LYS A 204 5.32 -10.89 26.14
N GLY A 205 6.64 -10.94 26.03
CA GLY A 205 7.39 -11.54 24.92
C GLY A 205 7.64 -10.62 23.73
N ASP A 206 6.98 -9.47 23.64
CA ASP A 206 7.20 -8.53 22.53
C ASP A 206 8.61 -7.92 22.55
N HIS A 207 9.07 -7.58 21.35
CA HIS A 207 10.38 -7.00 21.08
C HIS A 207 10.22 -5.54 20.62
N VAL A 208 11.19 -4.70 20.98
CA VAL A 208 11.12 -3.24 20.74
C VAL A 208 12.44 -2.78 20.09
N TRP A 209 12.34 -2.19 18.90
CA TRP A 209 13.46 -1.57 18.17
C TRP A 209 13.04 -0.22 17.58
N GLY A 210 12.98 0.82 18.43
CA GLY A 210 12.79 2.21 18.00
C GLY A 210 11.43 2.85 18.31
N THR A 211 10.41 2.11 18.73
CA THR A 211 9.13 2.72 19.15
C THR A 211 9.31 3.55 20.43
N GLY A 212 8.51 4.60 20.59
CA GLY A 212 8.55 5.52 21.72
C GLY A 212 7.37 5.43 22.67
N HIS A 213 7.53 5.97 23.88
CA HIS A 213 6.43 6.20 24.81
C HIS A 213 5.54 7.38 24.36
N ASN A 214 4.25 7.31 24.69
CA ASN A 214 3.33 8.44 24.73
C ASN A 214 2.71 8.54 26.15
N PRO A 215 2.95 9.63 26.91
CA PRO A 215 2.39 9.82 28.24
C PRO A 215 0.86 9.92 28.30
N THR A 216 0.17 10.32 27.23
CA THR A 216 -1.29 10.48 27.26
C THR A 216 -2.03 9.14 27.31
N TRP A 217 -1.37 8.04 26.92
CA TRP A 217 -1.95 6.69 26.86
C TRP A 217 -1.55 5.77 28.03
N GLN A 218 -1.27 6.33 29.21
CA GLN A 218 -0.89 5.55 30.41
C GLN A 218 -1.90 4.46 30.81
N ARG A 219 -3.20 4.63 30.53
CA ARG A 219 -4.23 3.60 30.78
C ARG A 219 -4.09 2.34 29.91
N GLY A 220 -3.30 2.40 28.83
CA GLY A 220 -3.12 1.29 27.88
C GLY A 220 -2.12 0.21 28.30
N TRP A 221 -1.31 0.42 29.35
CA TRP A 221 -0.19 -0.45 29.73
C TRP A 221 -0.61 -1.75 30.41
N GLY A 222 -1.36 -2.59 29.69
CA GLY A 222 -1.83 -3.89 30.17
C GLY A 222 -0.69 -4.82 30.61
N ILE A 223 0.49 -4.69 30.01
CA ILE A 223 1.69 -5.45 30.37
C ILE A 223 2.14 -5.26 31.82
N LEU A 224 1.92 -4.08 32.42
CA LEU A 224 2.27 -3.82 33.83
C LEU A 224 1.39 -4.57 34.84
N ARG A 225 0.32 -5.22 34.36
CA ARG A 225 -0.54 -6.10 35.17
C ARG A 225 -0.08 -7.56 35.15
N ASP A 226 0.83 -7.91 34.24
CA ASP A 226 1.43 -9.24 34.22
C ASP A 226 2.36 -9.40 35.43
N LYS A 227 2.16 -10.48 36.18
CA LYS A 227 2.94 -10.86 37.37
C LYS A 227 3.62 -12.22 37.22
N SER A 228 3.59 -12.80 36.01
CA SER A 228 4.10 -14.15 35.74
C SER A 228 5.62 -14.22 35.59
N SER A 229 6.30 -13.07 35.49
CA SER A 229 7.75 -12.94 35.38
C SER A 229 8.22 -11.60 35.97
N PRO A 230 9.51 -11.44 36.30
CA PRO A 230 10.13 -10.14 36.57
C PRO A 230 9.82 -9.11 35.47
N ARG A 231 9.62 -7.85 35.85
CA ARG A 231 9.14 -6.81 34.91
C ARG A 231 10.11 -6.57 33.76
N ASP A 232 11.41 -6.65 34.01
CA ASP A 232 12.46 -6.46 33.02
C ASP A 232 12.68 -7.68 32.10
N GLU A 233 11.97 -8.79 32.36
CA GLU A 233 11.91 -9.97 31.50
C GLU A 233 10.62 -10.02 30.65
N LEU A 234 9.68 -9.08 30.86
CA LEU A 234 8.42 -9.05 30.11
C LEU A 234 8.62 -8.65 28.63
N LEU A 235 9.70 -7.94 28.30
CA LEU A 235 9.97 -7.42 26.94
C LEU A 235 11.45 -7.54 26.57
N THR A 236 11.71 -7.77 25.29
CA THR A 236 13.07 -7.65 24.73
C THR A 236 13.26 -6.25 24.16
N ILE A 237 13.87 -5.36 24.95
CA ILE A 237 14.14 -3.97 24.54
C ILE A 237 15.51 -3.87 23.87
N VAL A 238 15.50 -3.79 22.54
CA VAL A 238 16.71 -3.70 21.71
C VAL A 238 17.11 -2.25 21.46
N SER A 239 16.13 -1.37 21.24
CA SER A 239 16.28 0.09 21.20
C SER A 239 14.92 0.77 21.37
N VAL A 240 14.92 2.05 21.71
CA VAL A 240 13.71 2.89 21.73
C VAL A 240 13.94 4.19 20.97
N ARG A 241 12.89 4.98 20.77
CA ARG A 241 13.01 6.27 20.05
C ARG A 241 14.02 7.22 20.69
N GLY A 242 14.04 7.32 22.02
CA GLY A 242 14.91 8.26 22.70
C GLY A 242 15.06 8.13 24.21
N PRO A 243 15.95 8.94 24.80
CA PRO A 243 16.32 8.85 26.21
C PRO A 243 15.15 9.02 27.18
N LYS A 244 14.16 9.87 26.86
CA LYS A 244 12.99 10.06 27.75
C LYS A 244 12.11 8.81 27.78
N THR A 245 12.03 8.09 26.65
CA THR A 245 11.40 6.76 26.62
C THR A 245 12.21 5.77 27.47
N SER A 246 13.54 5.71 27.31
CA SER A 246 14.42 4.81 28.10
C SER A 246 14.32 5.07 29.61
N GLU A 247 14.41 6.33 30.04
CA GLU A 247 14.21 6.81 31.42
C GLU A 247 12.86 6.30 31.97
N ARG A 248 11.77 6.49 31.20
CA ARG A 248 10.42 6.06 31.62
C ARG A 248 10.26 4.54 31.72
N LEU A 249 10.93 3.75 30.89
CA LEU A 249 10.89 2.29 31.00
C LEU A 249 11.62 1.80 32.26
N ASN A 250 12.71 2.47 32.65
CA ASN A 250 13.46 2.17 33.87
C ASN A 250 12.62 2.51 35.12
N GLU A 251 11.92 3.65 35.14
CA GLU A 251 10.95 3.99 36.20
C GLU A 251 9.84 2.94 36.37
N LEU A 252 9.41 2.30 35.29
CA LEU A 252 8.41 1.24 35.30
C LEU A 252 8.97 -0.13 35.70
N GLY A 253 10.30 -0.27 35.76
CA GLY A 253 11.02 -1.52 36.01
C GLY A 253 11.05 -2.47 34.80
N LEU A 254 10.79 -1.98 33.58
CA LEU A 254 10.76 -2.79 32.35
C LEU A 254 12.14 -2.92 31.67
N VAL A 255 13.13 -2.15 32.12
CA VAL A 255 14.52 -2.26 31.67
C VAL A 255 15.47 -1.99 32.83
N LYS A 256 16.64 -2.63 32.79
CA LYS A 256 17.81 -2.28 33.60
C LYS A 256 18.80 -1.50 32.73
N ASN A 257 19.51 -0.53 33.31
CA ASN A 257 20.53 0.27 32.62
C ASN A 257 20.04 1.08 31.40
N ALA A 258 18.98 1.88 31.55
CA ALA A 258 18.42 2.71 30.47
C ALA A 258 19.44 3.56 29.69
N SER A 259 20.53 4.01 30.30
CA SER A 259 21.60 4.77 29.65
C SER A 259 22.40 3.97 28.60
N LYS A 260 22.37 2.63 28.65
CA LYS A 260 23.03 1.74 27.68
C LYS A 260 22.13 1.38 26.50
N ILE A 261 20.83 1.65 26.56
CA ILE A 261 19.88 1.31 25.49
C ILE A 261 20.15 2.21 24.26
N PRO A 262 20.38 1.64 23.06
CA PRO A 262 20.47 2.41 21.84
C PRO A 262 19.18 3.20 21.57
N ASN A 263 19.35 4.42 21.07
CA ASN A 263 18.24 5.33 20.79
C ASN A 263 18.19 5.68 19.30
N GLY A 264 17.01 5.71 18.71
CA GLY A 264 16.79 6.09 17.31
C GLY A 264 15.36 5.83 16.85
N ASP A 265 14.91 6.61 15.87
CA ASP A 265 13.65 6.38 15.17
C ASP A 265 13.94 5.78 13.78
N PRO A 266 13.32 4.66 13.38
CA PRO A 266 13.57 4.05 12.07
C PRO A 266 13.28 4.97 10.88
N GLY A 267 12.37 5.94 11.02
CA GLY A 267 12.08 6.93 9.98
C GLY A 267 13.30 7.76 9.57
N PHE A 268 14.29 7.89 10.47
CA PHE A 268 15.55 8.57 10.18
C PHE A 268 16.46 7.80 9.20
N LEU A 269 16.26 6.49 9.05
CA LEU A 269 17.10 5.64 8.18
C LEU A 269 16.69 5.71 6.69
N ILE A 270 15.50 6.22 6.39
CA ILE A 270 14.91 6.23 5.05
C ILE A 270 15.88 6.69 3.93
N PRO A 271 16.46 7.90 3.97
CA PRO A 271 17.33 8.38 2.87
C PRO A 271 18.67 7.63 2.79
N PHE A 272 19.00 6.80 3.79
CA PHE A 272 20.20 5.97 3.80
C PHE A 272 19.94 4.53 3.33
N LEU A 273 18.68 4.12 3.28
CA LEU A 273 18.21 2.79 2.86
C LEU A 273 17.62 2.79 1.44
N TYR A 274 17.12 3.94 1.00
CA TYR A 274 16.47 4.17 -0.28
C TYR A 274 17.25 5.27 -1.03
N SER A 275 18.14 4.84 -1.94
CA SER A 275 19.14 5.71 -2.57
C SER A 275 18.54 6.90 -3.34
N GLN A 276 17.34 6.74 -3.89
CA GLN A 276 16.57 7.79 -4.60
C GLN A 276 16.17 8.99 -3.71
N TYR A 277 16.25 8.85 -2.38
CA TYR A 277 15.99 9.90 -1.41
C TYR A 277 17.26 10.43 -0.73
N TYR A 278 18.44 9.85 -1.00
CA TYR A 278 19.71 10.34 -0.45
C TYR A 278 20.11 11.69 -1.07
N HIS A 279 19.96 11.80 -2.39
CA HIS A 279 20.28 13.02 -3.12
C HIS A 279 19.13 14.03 -2.98
N LEU A 280 19.32 15.02 -2.13
CA LEU A 280 18.61 16.28 -2.26
C LEU A 280 18.91 16.86 -3.66
N PRO A 281 17.91 17.42 -4.37
CA PRO A 281 18.19 18.31 -5.49
C PRO A 281 19.18 19.39 -5.07
N THR A 282 20.03 19.84 -5.98
CA THR A 282 21.16 20.79 -5.78
C THR A 282 20.83 22.13 -5.10
N ARG A 283 19.55 22.41 -4.82
CA ARG A 283 19.01 23.61 -4.17
C ARG A 283 19.45 23.78 -2.70
N SER A 284 19.70 22.68 -1.98
CA SER A 284 20.02 22.70 -0.55
C SER A 284 21.49 22.98 -0.22
N LEU A 285 22.37 23.10 -1.21
CA LEU A 285 23.81 23.36 -1.04
C LEU A 285 24.18 24.85 -1.16
N GLY A 286 23.22 25.75 -0.92
CA GLY A 286 23.45 27.21 -0.90
C GLY A 286 23.49 27.89 -2.27
N VAL A 287 23.53 27.13 -3.38
CA VAL A 287 23.34 27.65 -4.73
C VAL A 287 21.86 27.95 -4.97
N LYS A 288 21.40 29.10 -4.45
CA LYS A 288 20.09 29.65 -4.77
C LYS A 288 20.06 30.02 -6.27
N PRO A 289 19.13 29.47 -7.08
CA PRO A 289 18.80 30.11 -8.35
C PRO A 289 18.25 31.50 -8.01
N ALA A 290 18.94 32.56 -8.42
CA ALA A 290 18.70 33.93 -7.94
C ALA A 290 17.28 34.49 -8.22
N PHE A 291 16.47 33.76 -9.00
CA PHE A 291 15.19 34.20 -9.54
C PHE A 291 13.97 33.35 -9.15
N ARG A 292 14.07 32.36 -8.25
CA ARG A 292 12.90 31.56 -7.80
C ARG A 292 12.56 31.73 -6.33
N LYS A 293 11.27 31.84 -6.02
CA LYS A 293 10.75 31.76 -4.65
C LYS A 293 10.99 30.36 -4.05
N PRO A 294 11.31 30.24 -2.75
CA PRO A 294 11.52 28.95 -2.09
C PRO A 294 10.20 28.18 -1.88
N ASP A 295 10.22 26.86 -2.07
CA ASP A 295 9.08 25.99 -1.77
C ASP A 295 9.04 25.67 -0.27
N ILE A 296 8.16 26.35 0.47
CA ILE A 296 7.87 26.05 1.88
C ILE A 296 6.75 25.01 1.95
N CYS A 297 7.00 23.90 2.64
CA CYS A 297 6.03 22.83 2.82
C CYS A 297 5.52 22.77 4.27
N PHE A 298 4.21 22.63 4.47
CA PHE A 298 3.63 22.35 5.79
C PHE A 298 3.14 20.91 5.91
N VAL A 299 3.60 20.21 6.95
CA VAL A 299 3.21 18.84 7.30
C VAL A 299 2.35 18.85 8.58
N PRO A 300 1.01 18.97 8.47
CA PRO A 300 0.12 18.90 9.62
C PRO A 300 0.11 17.50 10.26
N HIS A 301 0.03 17.46 11.58
CA HIS A 301 -0.41 16.25 12.29
C HIS A 301 -1.86 15.90 11.91
N ALA A 302 -2.23 14.62 12.05
CA ALA A 302 -3.56 14.14 11.64
C ALA A 302 -4.73 14.85 12.37
N HIS A 303 -4.52 15.28 13.62
CA HIS A 303 -5.50 16.05 14.39
C HIS A 303 -5.66 17.49 13.91
N ASP A 304 -4.69 18.05 13.20
CA ASP A 304 -4.71 19.45 12.78
C ASP A 304 -5.40 19.66 11.42
N LEU A 305 -5.73 18.58 10.70
CA LEU A 305 -6.30 18.63 9.35
C LEU A 305 -7.64 19.37 9.25
N ASP A 306 -8.36 19.55 10.37
CA ASP A 306 -9.65 20.24 10.40
C ASP A 306 -9.53 21.77 10.51
N TYR A 307 -8.37 22.31 10.86
CA TYR A 307 -8.19 23.76 11.05
C TYR A 307 -8.46 24.53 9.75
N ASN A 308 -9.13 25.68 9.84
CA ASN A 308 -9.45 26.49 8.66
C ASN A 308 -8.19 26.92 7.89
N PHE A 309 -7.09 27.18 8.60
CA PHE A 309 -5.75 27.41 8.04
C PHE A 309 -5.27 26.28 7.09
N ILE A 310 -5.67 25.03 7.34
CA ILE A 310 -5.31 23.87 6.50
C ILE A 310 -6.23 23.74 5.28
N LYS A 311 -7.50 24.15 5.44
CA LYS A 311 -8.49 24.17 4.36
C LYS A 311 -8.24 25.33 3.39
N GLN A 312 -7.65 26.43 3.87
CA GLN A 312 -7.30 27.62 3.13
C GLN A 312 -5.85 28.02 3.46
N PRO A 313 -4.84 27.28 2.97
CA PRO A 313 -3.45 27.56 3.25
C PRO A 313 -3.02 28.89 2.60
N PRO A 314 -2.11 29.66 3.24
CA PRO A 314 -1.55 30.88 2.65
C PRO A 314 -0.91 30.64 1.27
N SER A 315 -1.00 31.64 0.39
CA SER A 315 -0.35 31.59 -0.93
C SER A 315 1.16 31.38 -0.79
N GLY A 316 1.70 30.42 -1.53
CA GLY A 316 3.11 29.99 -1.45
C GLY A 316 3.38 28.85 -0.46
N LEU A 317 2.41 28.41 0.34
CA LEU A 317 2.56 27.27 1.25
C LEU A 317 2.08 25.96 0.61
N ARG A 318 2.97 24.97 0.46
CA ARG A 318 2.61 23.64 -0.05
C ARG A 318 2.18 22.72 1.09
N LEU A 319 0.88 22.45 1.19
CA LEU A 319 0.35 21.51 2.19
C LEU A 319 0.66 20.06 1.80
N LEU A 320 1.29 19.30 2.70
CA LEU A 320 1.58 17.87 2.55
C LEU A 320 0.94 17.08 3.70
N THR A 321 -0.27 16.55 3.46
CA THR A 321 -1.01 15.81 4.49
C THR A 321 -0.37 14.46 4.83
N VAL A 322 -0.38 14.11 6.12
CA VAL A 322 0.13 12.82 6.60
C VAL A 322 -0.67 11.61 6.10
N LYS A 323 -1.91 11.78 5.61
CA LYS A 323 -2.77 10.70 5.11
C LYS A 323 -2.39 10.18 3.71
N GLN A 324 -1.16 10.43 3.25
CA GLN A 324 -0.63 9.94 1.98
C GLN A 324 0.31 8.76 2.23
N GLY A 325 0.44 7.87 1.25
CA GLY A 325 1.43 6.79 1.32
C GLY A 325 2.86 7.31 1.44
N TRP A 326 3.69 6.63 2.22
CA TRP A 326 5.03 7.11 2.61
C TRP A 326 5.95 7.51 1.44
N GLU A 327 5.98 6.73 0.34
CA GLU A 327 6.76 7.08 -0.87
C GLU A 327 6.28 8.39 -1.50
N THR A 328 4.96 8.56 -1.65
CA THR A 328 4.35 9.77 -2.22
C THR A 328 4.60 10.99 -1.34
N MET A 329 4.69 10.80 -0.02
CA MET A 329 5.08 11.86 0.90
C MET A 329 6.55 12.25 0.70
N LEU A 330 7.47 11.28 0.61
CA LEU A 330 8.90 11.52 0.40
C LEU A 330 9.20 12.18 -0.95
N ASP A 331 8.57 11.71 -2.03
CA ASP A 331 8.70 12.30 -3.37
C ASP A 331 8.28 13.78 -3.41
N LYS A 332 7.34 14.18 -2.55
CA LYS A 332 6.93 15.59 -2.40
C LYS A 332 7.84 16.36 -1.44
N LEU A 333 8.24 15.74 -0.32
CA LEU A 333 9.12 16.37 0.68
C LEU A 333 10.49 16.71 0.11
N ARG A 334 11.09 15.85 -0.72
CA ARG A 334 12.40 16.12 -1.35
C ARG A 334 12.40 17.29 -2.34
N MET A 335 11.23 17.81 -2.71
CA MET A 335 11.10 19.01 -3.55
C MET A 335 11.07 20.31 -2.73
N CYS A 336 10.86 20.21 -1.42
CA CYS A 336 10.72 21.35 -0.52
C CYS A 336 12.10 21.94 -0.18
N ASP A 337 12.22 23.26 -0.26
CA ASP A 337 13.41 23.97 0.21
C ASP A 337 13.38 24.09 1.75
N TYR A 338 12.18 24.09 2.35
CA TYR A 338 11.94 24.20 3.79
C TYR A 338 10.72 23.38 4.23
N ILE A 339 10.77 22.83 5.46
CA ILE A 339 9.64 22.13 6.09
C ILE A 339 9.22 22.85 7.38
N ILE A 340 7.92 23.08 7.53
CA ILE A 340 7.28 23.41 8.81
C ILE A 340 6.38 22.22 9.16
N SER A 341 6.40 21.72 10.39
CA SER A 341 5.65 20.50 10.74
C SER A 341 5.14 20.49 12.16
N SER A 342 3.87 20.13 12.32
CA SER A 342 3.30 19.68 13.60
C SER A 342 3.27 18.16 13.72
N SER A 343 3.60 17.41 12.66
CA SER A 343 3.81 15.95 12.71
C SER A 343 5.24 15.60 13.11
N LEU A 344 5.41 14.65 14.04
CA LEU A 344 6.74 14.16 14.44
C LEU A 344 7.49 13.54 13.26
N HIS A 345 6.85 12.66 12.49
CA HIS A 345 7.53 12.02 11.35
C HIS A 345 7.84 13.03 10.21
N GLY A 346 7.09 14.13 10.09
CA GLY A 346 7.47 15.24 9.21
C GLY A 346 8.78 15.89 9.62
N ILE A 347 9.05 15.99 10.94
CA ILE A 347 10.31 16.51 11.47
C ILE A 347 11.45 15.50 11.29
N ILE A 348 11.22 14.24 11.66
CA ILE A 348 12.22 13.17 11.57
C ILE A 348 12.72 13.00 10.14
N VAL A 349 11.79 12.97 9.17
CA VAL A 349 12.14 12.83 7.75
C VAL A 349 12.79 14.10 7.20
N GLY A 350 12.36 15.30 7.62
CA GLY A 350 13.02 16.55 7.25
C GLY A 350 14.50 16.59 7.69
N ASP A 351 14.76 16.24 8.96
CA ASP A 351 16.11 16.10 9.49
C ASP A 351 16.93 15.02 8.77
N ALA A 352 16.32 13.85 8.51
CA ALA A 352 16.98 12.74 7.85
C ALA A 352 17.40 13.08 6.42
N LEU A 353 16.50 13.71 5.65
CA LEU A 353 16.78 14.24 4.31
C LEU A 353 17.82 15.36 4.36
N GLY A 354 17.82 16.17 5.41
CA GLY A 354 18.68 17.34 5.58
C GLY A 354 18.05 18.63 5.10
N ILE A 355 16.72 18.70 5.12
CA ILE A 355 15.93 19.87 4.75
C ILE A 355 15.73 20.74 6.02
N PRO A 356 15.99 22.06 5.96
CA PRO A 356 15.74 22.96 7.09
C PRO A 356 14.30 22.83 7.60
N THR A 357 14.16 22.53 8.89
CA THR A 357 12.89 22.04 9.45
C THR A 357 12.50 22.81 10.72
N GLN A 358 11.24 23.23 10.81
CA GLN A 358 10.64 23.86 11.98
C GLN A 358 9.64 22.93 12.67
N TRP A 359 9.79 22.77 13.98
CA TRP A 359 8.71 22.25 14.81
C TRP A 359 7.69 23.36 15.08
N TYR A 360 6.46 23.13 14.68
CA TYR A 360 5.32 24.02 14.88
C TYR A 360 4.21 23.29 15.65
N GLN A 361 3.51 23.98 16.54
CA GLN A 361 2.23 23.51 17.08
C GLN A 361 1.26 24.70 17.13
N PHE A 362 0.00 24.46 16.74
CA PHE A 362 -1.04 25.46 16.93
C PHE A 362 -1.21 25.71 18.44
N PRO A 363 -1.08 26.95 18.94
CA PRO A 363 -1.23 27.25 20.36
C PRO A 363 -2.66 26.98 20.83
N GLY A 364 -2.79 26.25 21.94
CA GLY A 364 -4.07 25.69 22.40
C GLY A 364 -4.64 24.63 21.47
N GLY A 365 -3.82 24.07 20.56
CA GLY A 365 -4.28 23.22 19.46
C GLY A 365 -4.52 21.76 19.83
N LYS A 366 -5.30 21.04 19.01
CA LYS A 366 -5.62 19.62 19.22
C LYS A 366 -4.36 18.78 19.42
N THR A 367 -3.34 18.94 18.58
CA THR A 367 -2.09 18.17 18.69
C THR A 367 -1.30 18.50 19.96
N GLU A 368 -1.26 19.77 20.39
CA GLU A 368 -0.66 20.15 21.67
C GLU A 368 -1.37 19.46 22.85
N GLN A 369 -2.71 19.49 22.86
CA GLN A 369 -3.53 18.90 23.93
C GLN A 369 -3.51 17.36 23.97
N THR A 370 -3.43 16.69 22.82
CA THR A 370 -3.59 15.21 22.73
C THR A 370 -2.27 14.43 22.64
N GLU A 371 -1.23 15.04 22.06
CA GLU A 371 0.10 14.43 21.89
C GLU A 371 1.16 15.03 22.81
N GLY A 372 0.98 16.29 23.21
CA GLY A 372 1.94 17.05 23.99
C GLY A 372 3.30 17.21 23.30
N MET A 373 4.31 17.49 24.13
CA MET A 373 5.69 17.74 23.68
C MET A 373 6.62 16.53 23.82
N PHE A 374 6.21 15.49 24.57
CA PHE A 374 7.09 14.39 24.97
C PHE A 374 7.78 13.72 23.78
N LYS A 375 7.01 13.31 22.76
CA LYS A 375 7.51 12.53 21.63
C LYS A 375 8.53 13.30 20.76
N TYR A 376 8.40 14.62 20.70
CA TYR A 376 9.28 15.52 19.97
C TYR A 376 10.60 15.71 20.71
N GLN A 377 10.54 16.09 21.99
CA GLN A 377 11.72 16.25 22.85
C GLN A 377 12.53 14.95 23.00
N ASP A 378 11.85 13.81 23.06
CA ASP A 378 12.45 12.48 23.12
C ASP A 378 13.31 12.19 21.87
N TYR A 379 12.78 12.49 20.67
CA TYR A 379 13.53 12.41 19.41
C TYR A 379 14.67 13.44 19.33
N PHE A 380 14.45 14.70 19.73
CA PHE A 380 15.49 15.73 19.66
C PHE A 380 16.71 15.39 20.52
N LYS A 381 16.51 14.86 21.74
CA LYS A 381 17.60 14.34 22.58
C LYS A 381 18.40 13.24 21.84
N THR A 382 17.75 12.36 21.09
CA THR A 382 18.40 11.27 20.34
C THR A 382 19.36 11.77 19.28
N ILE A 383 19.00 12.83 18.56
CA ILE A 383 19.84 13.44 17.52
C ILE A 383 20.80 14.53 18.07
N GLY A 384 20.89 14.67 19.40
CA GLY A 384 21.79 15.62 20.05
C GLY A 384 21.34 17.08 20.01
N ARG A 385 20.07 17.35 19.72
CA ARG A 385 19.50 18.70 19.83
C ARG A 385 19.00 18.96 21.25
N GLN A 386 19.15 20.21 21.70
CA GLN A 386 18.60 20.67 22.97
C GLN A 386 17.07 20.57 22.97
N ALA A 387 16.47 20.50 24.17
CA ALA A 387 15.02 20.41 24.32
C ALA A 387 14.34 21.73 23.93
N SER A 388 14.00 21.85 22.66
CA SER A 388 13.26 22.99 22.11
C SER A 388 11.80 23.00 22.59
N THR A 389 11.14 24.13 22.35
CA THR A 389 9.69 24.31 22.33
C THR A 389 9.19 24.36 20.88
N PRO A 390 7.91 24.10 20.59
CA PRO A 390 7.34 24.39 19.28
C PRO A 390 7.23 25.90 19.05
N ASN A 391 7.37 26.34 17.81
CA ASN A 391 6.88 27.67 17.43
C ASN A 391 5.34 27.64 17.42
N SER A 392 4.72 28.66 18.02
CA SER A 392 3.27 28.85 18.08
C SER A 392 2.75 29.83 17.02
N VAL A 393 3.61 30.75 16.56
CA VAL A 393 3.28 31.71 15.50
C VAL A 393 3.59 31.10 14.13
N PHE A 394 2.60 31.10 13.24
CA PHE A 394 2.79 30.73 11.83
C PHE A 394 2.99 31.99 10.99
N ASP A 395 4.25 32.34 10.71
CA ASP A 395 4.59 33.44 9.80
C ASP A 395 5.70 33.00 8.84
N MET A 396 5.36 32.95 7.55
CA MET A 396 6.28 32.55 6.47
C MET A 396 7.35 33.62 6.18
N LYS A 397 7.05 34.91 6.36
CA LYS A 397 8.02 35.99 6.16
C LYS A 397 9.03 35.99 7.29
N HIS A 398 8.55 35.85 8.53
CA HIS A 398 9.43 35.67 9.68
C HIS A 398 10.30 34.42 9.50
N PHE A 399 9.72 33.28 9.15
CA PHE A 399 10.43 32.01 8.95
C PHE A 399 11.56 32.07 7.90
N LEU A 400 11.37 32.79 6.78
CA LEU A 400 12.42 32.97 5.76
C LEU A 400 13.51 33.97 6.18
N ASN A 401 13.17 34.95 7.03
CA ASN A 401 14.07 36.03 7.44
C ASN A 401 14.77 35.78 8.78
N SER A 402 14.29 34.84 9.60
CA SER A 402 14.83 34.52 10.92
C SER A 402 15.51 33.16 10.94
N THR A 403 16.49 33.01 11.83
CA THR A 403 17.18 31.73 12.10
C THR A 403 16.35 30.79 12.97
N THR A 404 15.02 30.79 12.82
CA THR A 404 14.11 29.99 13.67
C THR A 404 14.09 28.51 13.29
N TYR A 405 14.29 28.19 12.01
CA TYR A 405 14.36 26.81 11.55
C TYR A 405 15.57 26.08 12.16
N MET A 406 15.38 24.80 12.48
CA MET A 406 16.48 23.96 12.93
C MET A 406 17.44 23.73 11.76
N THR A 407 18.70 24.11 11.95
CA THR A 407 19.76 23.87 10.95
C THR A 407 19.88 22.36 10.70
N PRO A 408 19.92 21.91 9.43
CA PRO A 408 20.15 20.51 9.09
C PRO A 408 21.44 20.00 9.73
N LEU A 409 21.39 18.79 10.28
CA LEU A 409 22.60 18.14 10.77
C LEU A 409 23.56 17.87 9.58
N PRO A 410 24.88 18.12 9.73
CA PRO A 410 25.85 17.78 8.70
C PRO A 410 25.70 16.33 8.23
N ILE A 411 25.88 16.07 6.93
CA ILE A 411 25.66 14.74 6.35
C ILE A 411 26.46 13.65 7.06
N GLN A 412 27.68 13.97 7.50
CA GLN A 412 28.51 13.05 8.29
C GLN A 412 27.87 12.72 9.65
N LYS A 413 27.28 13.71 10.33
CA LYS A 413 26.59 13.48 11.60
C LYS A 413 25.31 12.65 11.43
N ARG A 414 24.56 12.88 10.35
CA ARG A 414 23.39 12.05 10.01
C ARG A 414 23.80 10.60 9.71
N LYS A 415 24.90 10.39 8.97
CA LYS A 415 25.50 9.07 8.75
C LYS A 415 25.91 8.38 10.06
N GLU A 416 26.57 9.07 10.99
CA GLU A 416 26.91 8.51 12.31
C GLU A 416 25.69 8.05 13.09
N ILE A 417 24.65 8.88 13.17
CA ILE A 417 23.39 8.56 13.87
C ILE A 417 22.75 7.32 13.22
N ALA A 418 22.64 7.30 11.89
CA ALA A 418 22.08 6.18 11.15
C ALA A 418 22.91 4.90 11.33
N GLN A 419 24.25 4.97 11.35
CA GLN A 419 25.12 3.79 11.56
C GLN A 419 24.94 3.24 12.98
N LYS A 420 24.92 4.12 13.98
CA LYS A 420 24.74 3.75 15.39
C LYS A 420 23.40 3.04 15.59
N PHE A 421 22.33 3.53 14.97
CA PHE A 421 21.00 2.94 15.12
C PHE A 421 20.81 1.64 14.31
N VAL A 422 21.31 1.57 13.08
CA VAL A 422 21.32 0.32 12.28
C VAL A 422 22.07 -0.80 13.01
N LYS A 423 23.17 -0.50 13.69
CA LYS A 423 23.92 -1.50 14.48
C LYS A 423 23.10 -2.14 15.61
N SER A 424 22.03 -1.50 16.10
CA SER A 424 21.13 -2.13 17.08
C SER A 424 19.99 -2.92 16.45
N PHE A 425 19.93 -3.05 15.12
CA PHE A 425 18.86 -3.81 14.46
C PHE A 425 18.93 -5.31 14.82
N PRO A 426 17.83 -5.93 15.34
CA PRO A 426 17.82 -7.31 15.81
C PRO A 426 17.72 -8.33 14.65
N HIS A 427 18.70 -8.28 13.74
CA HIS A 427 18.84 -9.19 12.60
C HIS A 427 18.87 -10.67 12.99
N HIS A 428 19.32 -11.00 14.20
CA HIS A 428 19.35 -12.36 14.73
C HIS A 428 17.97 -13.04 14.82
N LEU A 429 16.87 -12.26 14.84
CA LEU A 429 15.49 -12.75 14.81
C LEU A 429 15.07 -13.31 13.45
N PHE A 430 15.86 -13.06 12.40
CA PHE A 430 15.55 -13.39 11.01
C PHE A 430 16.51 -14.42 10.46
N ARG A 431 16.06 -15.13 9.42
CA ARG A 431 16.90 -15.99 8.58
C ARG A 431 16.55 -15.81 7.12
N SER A 432 17.52 -16.02 6.24
CA SER A 432 17.25 -16.30 4.84
C SER A 432 16.89 -17.78 4.67
N VAL A 433 15.92 -18.05 3.80
CA VAL A 433 15.58 -19.38 3.31
C VAL A 433 15.80 -19.35 1.81
N THR A 434 16.76 -20.12 1.34
CA THR A 434 16.85 -20.45 -0.09
C THR A 434 15.79 -21.51 -0.35
N ILE A 435 14.80 -21.18 -1.16
CA ILE A 435 13.85 -22.15 -1.70
C ILE A 435 14.68 -23.11 -2.55
N ASP A 436 14.76 -24.37 -2.12
CA ASP A 436 15.62 -25.34 -2.80
C ASP A 436 15.21 -25.47 -4.27
N SER A 437 16.21 -25.70 -5.11
CA SER A 437 16.06 -25.94 -6.55
C SER A 437 15.14 -27.12 -6.87
N SER A 438 14.88 -28.02 -5.91
CA SER A 438 13.86 -29.07 -5.99
C SER A 438 12.41 -28.55 -5.99
N VAL A 439 12.16 -27.35 -5.45
CA VAL A 439 10.87 -26.64 -5.54
C VAL A 439 10.73 -25.88 -6.88
N ARG A 440 11.78 -25.83 -7.71
CA ARG A 440 11.70 -25.37 -9.11
C ARG A 440 11.03 -26.41 -10.01
N GLN A 441 9.76 -26.72 -9.73
CA GLN A 441 8.82 -27.16 -10.75
C GLN A 441 7.36 -26.99 -10.34
N SER A 442 7.02 -25.87 -9.65
CA SER A 442 5.63 -25.41 -9.59
C SER A 442 5.16 -25.13 -11.02
N ARG A 443 4.45 -26.10 -11.61
CA ARG A 443 4.00 -26.00 -13.00
C ARG A 443 2.97 -24.89 -13.06
N THR A 444 3.30 -23.82 -13.77
CA THR A 444 2.46 -22.63 -13.88
C THR A 444 1.70 -22.66 -15.19
N LEU A 445 0.39 -22.40 -15.12
CA LEU A 445 -0.45 -22.14 -16.28
C LEU A 445 -0.90 -20.68 -16.28
N VAL A 446 -0.58 -19.95 -17.35
CA VAL A 446 -1.14 -18.62 -17.60
C VAL A 446 -2.38 -18.79 -18.46
N ILE A 447 -3.51 -18.29 -17.98
CA ILE A 447 -4.81 -18.37 -18.62
C ILE A 447 -5.20 -16.97 -19.09
N VAL A 448 -5.24 -16.77 -20.41
CA VAL A 448 -5.80 -15.56 -21.02
C VAL A 448 -7.28 -15.79 -21.24
N MET A 449 -8.13 -14.94 -20.66
CA MET A 449 -9.59 -15.02 -20.79
C MET A 449 -10.19 -13.86 -21.59
N GLY A 450 -11.36 -14.09 -22.18
CA GLY A 450 -12.15 -13.07 -22.87
C GLY A 450 -11.79 -12.91 -24.35
N SER A 451 -12.03 -11.72 -24.90
CA SER A 451 -11.66 -11.41 -26.30
C SER A 451 -10.17 -11.05 -26.42
N LEU A 452 -9.51 -11.53 -27.47
CA LEU A 452 -8.11 -11.20 -27.77
C LEU A 452 -7.95 -9.75 -28.26
N ARG A 453 -7.04 -9.01 -27.66
CA ARG A 453 -6.80 -7.57 -27.85
C ARG A 453 -5.33 -7.21 -27.62
N GLY A 454 -4.91 -6.01 -28.03
CA GLY A 454 -3.58 -5.45 -27.75
C GLY A 454 -2.46 -5.87 -28.71
N GLY A 455 -2.69 -6.86 -29.57
CA GLY A 455 -1.79 -7.23 -30.67
C GLY A 455 -0.43 -7.82 -30.27
N GLU A 456 0.35 -8.17 -31.30
CA GLU A 456 1.55 -8.99 -31.20
C GLU A 456 2.64 -8.41 -30.29
N ALA A 457 2.90 -7.09 -30.32
CA ALA A 457 3.88 -6.46 -29.44
C ALA A 457 3.49 -6.56 -27.95
N THR A 458 2.20 -6.36 -27.63
CA THR A 458 1.69 -6.56 -26.26
C THR A 458 1.84 -8.01 -25.83
N TRP A 459 1.52 -8.97 -26.69
CA TRP A 459 1.65 -10.41 -26.38
C TRP A 459 3.11 -10.84 -26.25
N GLY A 460 4.00 -10.29 -27.08
CA GLY A 460 5.46 -10.43 -26.97
C GLY A 460 5.99 -10.01 -25.60
N SER A 461 5.49 -8.90 -25.06
CA SER A 461 5.83 -8.48 -23.69
C SER A 461 5.40 -9.51 -22.64
N MET A 462 4.24 -10.15 -22.78
CA MET A 462 3.77 -11.21 -21.89
C MET A 462 4.59 -12.50 -22.05
N TYR A 463 4.99 -12.87 -23.26
CA TYR A 463 5.84 -14.04 -23.50
C TYR A 463 7.18 -13.89 -22.78
N LYS A 464 7.89 -12.80 -23.07
CA LYS A 464 9.18 -12.48 -22.48
C LYS A 464 9.11 -12.32 -20.96
N ASN A 465 8.20 -11.46 -20.47
CA ASN A 465 8.22 -11.03 -19.08
C ASN A 465 7.36 -11.89 -18.14
N LEU A 466 6.46 -12.75 -18.64
CA LEU A 466 5.65 -13.64 -17.79
C LEU A 466 5.84 -15.11 -18.12
N LEU A 467 5.77 -15.54 -19.39
CA LEU A 467 5.85 -16.97 -19.71
C LEU A 467 7.28 -17.51 -19.54
N GLU A 468 8.26 -16.88 -20.17
CA GLU A 468 9.66 -17.34 -20.20
C GLU A 468 10.31 -17.30 -18.81
N VAL A 469 10.13 -16.19 -18.08
CA VAL A 469 10.60 -16.01 -16.69
C VAL A 469 10.16 -17.15 -15.78
N ASN A 470 8.92 -17.64 -15.94
CA ASN A 470 8.31 -18.63 -15.06
C ASN A 470 8.26 -20.04 -15.65
N LYS A 471 8.75 -20.23 -16.88
CA LYS A 471 8.58 -21.47 -17.67
C LYS A 471 7.13 -21.94 -17.70
N ALA A 472 6.21 -21.00 -17.86
CA ALA A 472 4.77 -21.25 -17.77
C ALA A 472 4.19 -21.71 -19.12
N ASP A 473 3.26 -22.67 -19.05
CA ASP A 473 2.41 -23.02 -20.17
C ASP A 473 1.32 -21.94 -20.38
N LEU A 474 0.82 -21.78 -21.61
CA LEU A 474 -0.26 -20.85 -21.95
C LEU A 474 -1.57 -21.60 -22.23
N ALA A 475 -2.68 -21.09 -21.72
CA ALA A 475 -4.05 -21.47 -22.08
C ALA A 475 -4.85 -20.27 -22.56
N LEU A 476 -5.65 -20.46 -23.61
CA LEU A 476 -6.68 -19.52 -24.05
C LEU A 476 -8.06 -20.04 -23.62
N VAL A 477 -8.84 -19.19 -22.97
CA VAL A 477 -10.26 -19.44 -22.68
C VAL A 477 -11.05 -18.24 -23.21
N VAL A 478 -11.40 -18.31 -24.49
CA VAL A 478 -11.73 -17.13 -25.30
C VAL A 478 -13.02 -17.32 -26.08
N GLY A 479 -13.64 -16.21 -26.46
CA GLY A 479 -14.76 -16.23 -27.38
C GLY A 479 -14.33 -16.73 -28.76
N ALA A 480 -15.08 -17.68 -29.32
CA ALA A 480 -14.85 -18.28 -30.62
C ALA A 480 -14.79 -17.21 -31.71
N ARG A 481 -13.80 -17.30 -32.61
CA ARG A 481 -13.56 -16.31 -33.66
C ARG A 481 -13.63 -16.89 -35.07
N THR A 482 -13.76 -15.98 -36.04
CA THR A 482 -13.50 -16.26 -37.45
C THR A 482 -12.09 -16.85 -37.64
N GLU A 483 -11.94 -17.75 -38.61
CA GLU A 483 -10.70 -18.52 -38.85
C GLU A 483 -9.45 -17.64 -39.00
N GLU A 484 -9.57 -16.46 -39.61
CA GLU A 484 -8.45 -15.51 -39.77
C GLU A 484 -7.75 -15.16 -38.45
N ASN A 485 -8.49 -15.08 -37.34
CA ASN A 485 -7.93 -14.74 -36.01
C ASN A 485 -7.15 -15.89 -35.36
N LYS A 486 -7.35 -17.14 -35.79
CA LYS A 486 -6.70 -18.34 -35.23
C LYS A 486 -5.22 -18.45 -35.65
N THR A 487 -4.78 -17.59 -36.57
CA THR A 487 -3.39 -17.46 -37.01
C THR A 487 -2.49 -16.66 -36.05
N SER A 488 -3.07 -15.97 -35.06
CA SER A 488 -2.31 -15.14 -34.11
C SER A 488 -1.33 -15.94 -33.24
N SER A 489 -0.22 -15.31 -32.82
CA SER A 489 0.83 -16.02 -32.08
C SER A 489 0.36 -16.57 -30.72
N LEU A 490 -0.71 -16.00 -30.14
CA LEU A 490 -1.37 -16.53 -28.96
C LEU A 490 -1.92 -17.94 -29.18
N TYR A 491 -2.62 -18.21 -30.28
CA TYR A 491 -3.12 -19.56 -30.60
C TYR A 491 -1.95 -20.51 -30.86
N THR A 492 -0.94 -20.06 -31.60
CA THR A 492 0.26 -20.85 -31.92
C THR A 492 1.05 -21.26 -30.67
N LYS A 493 1.10 -20.40 -29.64
CA LYS A 493 1.79 -20.67 -28.35
C LYS A 493 0.90 -21.34 -27.30
N ALA A 494 -0.41 -21.42 -27.52
CA ALA A 494 -1.35 -21.97 -26.55
C ALA A 494 -1.28 -23.50 -26.51
N LYS A 495 -1.02 -24.05 -25.32
CA LYS A 495 -1.05 -25.49 -25.06
C LYS A 495 -2.46 -26.02 -24.85
N TYR A 496 -3.37 -25.17 -24.39
CA TYR A 496 -4.80 -25.45 -24.32
C TYR A 496 -5.58 -24.30 -24.92
N VAL A 497 -6.59 -24.65 -25.70
CA VAL A 497 -7.57 -23.71 -26.24
C VAL A 497 -8.95 -24.20 -25.83
N TYR A 498 -9.71 -23.33 -25.19
CA TYR A 498 -11.13 -23.51 -24.90
C TYR A 498 -11.87 -22.34 -25.57
N GLU A 499 -12.57 -22.63 -26.65
CA GLU A 499 -13.46 -21.65 -27.29
C GLU A 499 -14.88 -21.78 -26.71
N TYR A 500 -15.50 -20.65 -26.40
CA TYR A 500 -16.92 -20.56 -26.06
C TYR A 500 -17.63 -19.65 -27.07
N GLN A 501 -18.94 -19.83 -27.29
CA GLN A 501 -19.72 -18.97 -28.18
C GLN A 501 -19.66 -17.49 -27.71
N GLU A 502 -19.38 -16.54 -28.59
CA GLU A 502 -19.61 -15.12 -28.28
C GLU A 502 -21.11 -14.79 -28.37
N TYR A 503 -21.59 -13.96 -27.44
CA TYR A 503 -23.01 -13.64 -27.30
C TYR A 503 -23.26 -12.16 -27.55
N ASP A 504 -24.29 -11.85 -28.34
CA ASP A 504 -24.81 -10.48 -28.48
C ASP A 504 -25.50 -10.02 -27.19
N ASP A 505 -26.35 -10.89 -26.62
CA ASP A 505 -26.93 -10.75 -25.28
C ASP A 505 -26.31 -11.76 -24.32
N TRP A 506 -25.49 -11.28 -23.38
CA TRP A 506 -24.86 -12.17 -22.40
C TRP A 506 -25.83 -12.76 -21.38
N ALA A 507 -27.12 -12.42 -21.40
CA ALA A 507 -28.12 -13.16 -20.64
C ALA A 507 -28.20 -14.64 -21.10
N ASP A 508 -28.04 -14.90 -22.38
CA ASP A 508 -28.10 -16.26 -22.95
C ASP A 508 -26.92 -17.12 -22.43
N ALA A 509 -25.76 -16.50 -22.19
CA ALA A 509 -24.63 -17.14 -21.54
C ALA A 509 -24.92 -17.49 -20.07
N VAL A 510 -25.58 -16.59 -19.33
CA VAL A 510 -25.90 -16.80 -17.90
C VAL A 510 -26.95 -17.90 -17.72
N ASP A 511 -27.89 -18.08 -18.65
CA ASP A 511 -28.86 -19.18 -18.63
C ASP A 511 -28.20 -20.56 -18.60
N LEU A 512 -26.97 -20.71 -19.14
CA LEU A 512 -26.20 -21.96 -19.09
C LEU A 512 -25.86 -22.43 -17.67
N ILE A 513 -26.01 -21.58 -16.66
CA ILE A 513 -25.73 -21.91 -15.26
C ILE A 513 -26.90 -22.65 -14.61
N ASN A 514 -28.14 -22.18 -14.81
CA ASN A 514 -29.32 -22.72 -14.11
C ASN A 514 -30.68 -22.40 -14.79
N GLY A 515 -30.70 -22.25 -16.12
CA GLY A 515 -31.90 -21.82 -16.85
C GLY A 515 -32.22 -20.34 -16.66
N THR A 516 -33.44 -19.92 -16.98
CA THR A 516 -33.81 -18.51 -17.19
C THR A 516 -34.34 -17.76 -15.96
N SER A 517 -34.56 -18.42 -14.81
CA SER A 517 -35.27 -17.81 -13.66
C SER A 517 -34.56 -16.57 -13.10
N TRP A 518 -33.23 -16.57 -13.11
CA TRP A 518 -32.39 -15.45 -12.68
C TRP A 518 -32.70 -14.15 -13.44
N ARG A 519 -33.19 -14.22 -14.69
CA ARG A 519 -33.54 -13.03 -15.49
C ARG A 519 -34.60 -12.18 -14.78
N VAL A 520 -35.57 -12.82 -14.10
CA VAL A 520 -36.60 -12.13 -13.30
C VAL A 520 -36.08 -11.80 -11.90
N GLU A 521 -35.37 -12.74 -11.27
CA GLU A 521 -34.94 -12.64 -9.86
C GLU A 521 -33.75 -11.70 -9.62
N LEU A 522 -32.92 -11.42 -10.62
CA LEU A 522 -31.73 -10.56 -10.48
C LEU A 522 -31.85 -9.22 -11.22
N LEU A 523 -32.37 -9.19 -12.44
CA LEU A 523 -32.41 -7.95 -13.24
C LEU A 523 -33.36 -6.91 -12.64
N ASN A 524 -34.45 -7.33 -12.00
CA ASN A 524 -35.44 -6.45 -11.38
C ASN A 524 -34.94 -5.78 -10.08
N PHE A 525 -33.88 -6.28 -9.45
CA PHE A 525 -33.37 -5.73 -8.18
C PHE A 525 -32.33 -4.61 -8.36
N THR A 526 -31.79 -4.44 -9.57
CA THR A 526 -30.85 -3.36 -9.87
C THR A 526 -31.55 -2.15 -10.51
N ASN A 527 -31.58 -1.05 -9.77
CA ASN A 527 -32.07 0.24 -10.30
C ASN A 527 -31.07 0.88 -11.31
N SER A 528 -29.87 0.31 -11.49
CA SER A 528 -28.87 0.82 -12.42
C SER A 528 -28.67 -0.13 -13.60
N LYS A 529 -28.89 0.37 -14.82
CA LYS A 529 -28.52 -0.27 -16.10
C LYS A 529 -27.01 -0.26 -16.36
N LEU A 530 -26.21 -0.40 -15.31
CA LEU A 530 -24.75 -0.28 -15.25
C LEU A 530 -24.20 -1.28 -14.23
N GLY A 531 -23.01 -1.83 -14.49
CA GLY A 531 -22.28 -2.65 -13.51
C GLY A 531 -22.42 -4.15 -13.74
N LEU A 532 -22.96 -4.87 -12.75
CA LEU A 532 -22.89 -6.34 -12.65
C LEU A 532 -23.42 -7.09 -13.88
N PHE A 533 -24.50 -6.61 -14.51
CA PHE A 533 -25.09 -7.26 -15.69
C PHE A 533 -24.62 -6.66 -17.02
N GLY A 534 -23.58 -5.83 -17.03
CA GLY A 534 -23.08 -5.21 -18.26
C GLY A 534 -22.71 -6.26 -19.32
N GLY A 535 -23.31 -6.14 -20.52
CA GLY A 535 -23.27 -7.17 -21.57
C GLY A 535 -24.62 -7.86 -21.80
N VAL A 536 -25.53 -7.82 -20.82
CA VAL A 536 -26.95 -8.17 -21.00
C VAL A 536 -27.65 -7.04 -21.78
N ASN A 537 -28.66 -7.37 -22.59
CA ASN A 537 -29.44 -6.36 -23.31
C ASN A 537 -30.01 -5.29 -22.39
N GLY A 538 -29.77 -4.02 -22.74
CA GLY A 538 -30.15 -2.87 -21.92
C GLY A 538 -29.23 -2.55 -20.74
N PHE A 539 -28.17 -3.34 -20.47
CA PHE A 539 -27.19 -3.10 -19.40
C PHE A 539 -25.80 -2.75 -19.94
N ARG A 540 -25.31 -1.56 -19.58
CA ARG A 540 -23.98 -1.05 -19.97
C ARG A 540 -22.86 -1.61 -19.08
N GLY A 541 -21.68 -1.80 -19.66
CA GLY A 541 -20.48 -2.31 -19.00
C GLY A 541 -20.09 -3.70 -19.48
N SER A 542 -19.47 -4.49 -18.62
CA SER A 542 -19.00 -5.85 -18.96
C SER A 542 -19.11 -6.86 -17.82
N GLY A 543 -19.91 -6.61 -16.78
CA GLY A 543 -19.96 -7.47 -15.61
C GLY A 543 -20.39 -8.91 -15.89
N ALA A 544 -21.44 -9.11 -16.70
CA ALA A 544 -21.88 -10.45 -17.09
C ALA A 544 -20.80 -11.16 -17.92
N ILE A 545 -20.18 -10.42 -18.86
CA ILE A 545 -19.05 -10.90 -19.68
C ILE A 545 -17.89 -11.39 -18.81
N ILE A 546 -17.48 -10.60 -17.81
CA ILE A 546 -16.36 -10.92 -16.91
C ILE A 546 -16.64 -12.19 -16.08
N PHE A 547 -17.86 -12.33 -15.56
CA PHE A 547 -18.21 -13.49 -14.73
C PHE A 547 -18.47 -14.75 -15.53
N MET A 548 -19.09 -14.64 -16.71
CA MET A 548 -19.23 -15.78 -17.61
C MET A 548 -17.88 -16.22 -18.20
N SER A 549 -16.98 -15.29 -18.52
CA SER A 549 -15.59 -15.63 -18.89
C SER A 549 -14.89 -16.43 -17.78
N ARG A 550 -15.02 -16.01 -16.52
CA ARG A 550 -14.52 -16.77 -15.36
C ARG A 550 -15.17 -18.15 -15.22
N TRP A 551 -16.47 -18.27 -15.49
CA TRP A 551 -17.17 -19.54 -15.44
C TRP A 551 -16.73 -20.49 -16.55
N PHE A 552 -16.48 -19.99 -17.77
CA PHE A 552 -15.85 -20.77 -18.84
C PHE A 552 -14.42 -21.20 -18.46
N VAL A 553 -13.65 -20.37 -17.76
CA VAL A 553 -12.35 -20.80 -17.19
C VAL A 553 -12.54 -21.91 -16.15
N ALA A 554 -13.55 -21.83 -15.28
CA ALA A 554 -13.87 -22.88 -14.32
C ALA A 554 -14.33 -24.19 -15.00
N LYS A 555 -15.02 -24.11 -16.14
CA LYS A 555 -15.35 -25.27 -17.00
C LYS A 555 -14.10 -25.86 -17.64
N ALA A 556 -13.26 -25.05 -18.27
CA ALA A 556 -12.00 -25.46 -18.88
C ALA A 556 -11.05 -26.13 -17.87
N PHE A 557 -10.92 -25.54 -16.67
CA PHE A 557 -10.14 -26.09 -15.56
C PHE A 557 -10.55 -27.51 -15.17
N LYS A 558 -11.87 -27.76 -15.06
CA LYS A 558 -12.45 -29.07 -14.77
C LYS A 558 -12.28 -30.04 -15.94
N GLN A 559 -12.58 -29.60 -17.18
CA GLN A 559 -12.47 -30.43 -18.39
C GLN A 559 -11.04 -30.89 -18.68
N PHE A 560 -10.06 -29.98 -18.61
CA PHE A 560 -8.66 -30.32 -18.86
C PHE A 560 -7.92 -30.86 -17.63
N LYS A 561 -8.60 -30.99 -16.48
CA LYS A 561 -8.03 -31.48 -15.21
C LYS A 561 -6.75 -30.72 -14.84
N TRP A 562 -6.81 -29.39 -14.85
CA TRP A 562 -5.60 -28.58 -14.67
C TRP A 562 -5.01 -28.69 -13.26
N GLU A 563 -5.82 -28.96 -12.23
CA GLU A 563 -5.35 -29.20 -10.85
C GLU A 563 -4.41 -30.41 -10.69
N GLU A 564 -4.55 -31.42 -11.56
CA GLU A 564 -3.67 -32.60 -11.64
C GLU A 564 -2.32 -32.27 -12.32
N LYS A 565 -2.23 -31.14 -13.05
CA LYS A 565 -1.15 -30.82 -13.99
C LYS A 565 -0.35 -29.57 -13.63
N TYR A 566 -0.96 -28.65 -12.87
CA TYR A 566 -0.42 -27.33 -12.55
C TYR A 566 -0.66 -27.00 -11.08
N ASP A 567 0.39 -26.52 -10.41
CA ASP A 567 0.34 -26.10 -9.01
C ASP A 567 -0.04 -24.63 -8.86
N ARG A 568 0.17 -23.85 -9.94
CA ARG A 568 0.00 -22.40 -9.93
C ARG A 568 -0.72 -21.92 -11.17
N PHE A 569 -1.59 -20.93 -10.97
CA PHE A 569 -2.40 -20.34 -12.02
C PHE A 569 -2.26 -18.83 -12.02
N VAL A 570 -2.22 -18.25 -13.22
CA VAL A 570 -2.37 -16.82 -13.47
C VAL A 570 -3.62 -16.65 -14.33
N LEU A 571 -4.66 -16.00 -13.82
CA LEU A 571 -5.77 -15.56 -14.68
C LEU A 571 -5.48 -14.13 -15.14
N THR A 572 -5.45 -13.91 -16.45
CA THR A 572 -5.14 -12.59 -17.02
C THR A 572 -5.85 -12.34 -18.36
N ARG A 573 -5.44 -11.28 -19.06
CA ARG A 573 -6.07 -10.71 -20.25
C ARG A 573 -5.00 -10.35 -21.28
N SER A 574 -5.39 -10.42 -22.54
CA SER A 574 -4.51 -10.29 -23.70
C SER A 574 -3.92 -8.89 -23.89
N ASP A 575 -4.66 -7.83 -23.54
CA ASP A 575 -4.22 -6.43 -23.69
C ASP A 575 -3.43 -5.88 -22.49
N TYR A 576 -2.72 -6.73 -21.75
CA TYR A 576 -1.73 -6.28 -20.75
C TYR A 576 -0.31 -6.29 -21.31
N PHE A 577 0.29 -5.10 -21.36
CA PHE A 577 1.69 -4.93 -21.65
C PHE A 577 2.50 -5.04 -20.36
N TYR A 578 3.47 -5.96 -20.31
CA TYR A 578 4.32 -6.21 -19.15
C TYR A 578 5.61 -5.39 -19.27
N ALA A 579 5.82 -4.43 -18.36
CA ALA A 579 6.93 -3.48 -18.39
C ALA A 579 8.26 -4.04 -17.85
N CYS A 580 8.24 -5.14 -17.07
CA CYS A 580 9.42 -5.84 -16.54
C CYS A 580 9.09 -7.29 -16.10
N GLU A 581 10.11 -8.11 -15.81
CA GLU A 581 10.01 -9.57 -15.57
C GLU A 581 9.12 -9.95 -14.37
N HIS A 582 7.91 -10.47 -14.58
CA HIS A 582 7.03 -10.90 -13.50
C HIS A 582 7.44 -12.28 -12.90
N ASP A 583 8.52 -12.32 -12.12
CA ASP A 583 8.96 -13.54 -11.40
C ASP A 583 7.96 -13.92 -10.30
N LEU A 584 7.23 -15.02 -10.52
CA LEU A 584 6.24 -15.55 -9.60
C LEU A 584 6.87 -16.32 -8.43
N THR A 585 8.14 -16.71 -8.49
CA THR A 585 8.82 -17.42 -7.39
C THR A 585 8.95 -16.55 -6.14
N LEU A 586 8.88 -15.22 -6.31
CA LEU A 586 8.86 -14.23 -5.24
C LEU A 586 7.49 -14.11 -4.55
N LEU A 587 6.46 -14.77 -5.08
CA LEU A 587 5.08 -14.71 -4.61
C LEU A 587 4.68 -16.03 -3.90
N ASP A 588 4.27 -15.95 -2.63
CA ASP A 588 3.73 -17.05 -1.83
C ASP A 588 2.55 -17.78 -2.53
N PRO A 589 2.64 -19.08 -2.84
CA PRO A 589 1.57 -19.83 -3.51
C PRO A 589 0.33 -20.07 -2.62
N THR A 590 0.44 -19.91 -1.29
CA THR A 590 -0.68 -20.03 -0.33
C THR A 590 -1.56 -18.77 -0.25
N LYS A 591 -1.30 -17.78 -1.11
CA LYS A 591 -1.98 -16.48 -1.16
C LYS A 591 -2.64 -16.27 -2.52
N ILE A 592 -3.61 -15.36 -2.55
CA ILE A 592 -4.24 -14.84 -3.76
C ILE A 592 -3.67 -13.46 -4.01
N TRP A 593 -3.03 -13.29 -5.16
CA TRP A 593 -2.28 -12.10 -5.50
C TRP A 593 -2.97 -11.29 -6.58
N ILE A 594 -3.08 -9.99 -6.36
CA ILE A 594 -3.65 -9.02 -7.30
C ILE A 594 -2.73 -7.79 -7.42
N PRO A 595 -2.66 -7.11 -8.57
CA PRO A 595 -1.88 -5.89 -8.69
C PRO A 595 -2.51 -4.71 -7.93
N ASP A 596 -1.71 -3.70 -7.64
CA ASP A 596 -2.17 -2.42 -7.09
C ASP A 596 -3.14 -1.69 -8.07
N GLY A 597 -4.19 -1.04 -7.53
CA GLY A 597 -5.08 -0.15 -8.28
C GLY A 597 -6.12 -0.83 -9.18
N GLU A 598 -6.93 -0.02 -9.87
CA GLU A 598 -8.12 -0.44 -10.63
C GLU A 598 -9.12 -1.29 -9.81
N ASP A 599 -9.30 -0.91 -8.53
CA ASP A 599 -10.16 -1.64 -7.59
C ASP A 599 -11.64 -1.21 -7.61
N TYR A 600 -11.95 0.00 -8.08
CA TYR A 600 -13.32 0.55 -8.15
C TYR A 600 -14.19 0.34 -6.88
N GLY A 601 -13.57 0.40 -5.69
CA GLY A 601 -14.20 0.21 -4.37
C GLY A 601 -14.21 -1.24 -3.86
N GLY A 602 -13.83 -2.20 -4.69
CA GLY A 602 -13.66 -3.61 -4.39
C GLY A 602 -12.19 -4.05 -4.48
N ILE A 603 -11.92 -5.00 -5.39
CA ILE A 603 -10.59 -5.43 -5.84
C ILE A 603 -10.58 -5.70 -7.34
N THR A 604 -9.46 -5.50 -8.02
CA THR A 604 -9.39 -5.67 -9.48
C THR A 604 -9.88 -7.05 -9.97
N ASP A 605 -10.67 -7.02 -11.04
CA ASP A 605 -11.28 -8.18 -11.69
C ASP A 605 -10.36 -8.82 -12.76
N ARG A 606 -9.27 -8.15 -13.15
CA ARG A 606 -8.54 -8.39 -14.41
C ARG A 606 -7.31 -9.29 -14.31
N HIS A 607 -6.81 -9.51 -13.09
CA HIS A 607 -5.62 -10.30 -12.85
C HIS A 607 -5.70 -10.99 -11.50
N LEU A 608 -5.35 -12.27 -11.43
CA LEU A 608 -5.06 -12.94 -10.17
C LEU A 608 -3.98 -14.03 -10.33
N ILE A 609 -3.22 -14.27 -9.28
CA ILE A 609 -2.23 -15.35 -9.21
C ILE A 609 -2.43 -16.10 -7.89
N CYS A 610 -2.59 -17.42 -7.94
CA CYS A 610 -2.66 -18.25 -6.73
C CYS A 610 -2.31 -19.72 -7.01
N GLY A 611 -2.11 -20.49 -5.94
CA GLY A 611 -1.97 -21.94 -6.01
C GLY A 611 -3.30 -22.66 -6.29
N LYS A 612 -3.21 -23.90 -6.77
CA LYS A 612 -4.37 -24.75 -7.17
C LYS A 612 -5.50 -24.81 -6.14
N GLU A 613 -5.18 -24.98 -4.85
CA GLU A 613 -6.13 -25.04 -3.72
C GLU A 613 -7.04 -23.81 -3.58
N LEU A 614 -6.63 -22.67 -4.15
CA LEU A 614 -7.34 -21.40 -4.06
C LEU A 614 -7.98 -20.99 -5.40
N PHE A 615 -7.49 -21.52 -6.52
CA PHE A 615 -7.82 -20.99 -7.84
C PHE A 615 -9.30 -21.11 -8.19
N LEU A 616 -9.84 -22.32 -8.16
CA LEU A 616 -11.24 -22.55 -8.53
C LEU A 616 -12.20 -21.76 -7.62
N ARG A 617 -11.95 -21.77 -6.29
CA ARG A 617 -12.72 -20.99 -5.31
C ARG A 617 -12.64 -19.48 -5.52
N ALA A 618 -11.52 -18.97 -6.07
CA ALA A 618 -11.34 -17.56 -6.34
C ALA A 618 -12.07 -17.08 -7.62
N ILE A 619 -12.34 -17.98 -8.58
CA ILE A 619 -12.94 -17.62 -9.88
C ILE A 619 -14.41 -18.03 -10.03
N ASP A 620 -14.81 -19.18 -9.47
CA ASP A 620 -16.13 -19.80 -9.68
C ASP A 620 -17.20 -19.22 -8.72
N ILE A 621 -17.23 -17.89 -8.61
CA ILE A 621 -18.03 -17.17 -7.58
C ILE A 621 -19.45 -16.79 -8.03
N TYR A 622 -19.72 -16.87 -9.34
CA TYR A 622 -20.97 -16.40 -9.96
C TYR A 622 -22.10 -17.45 -9.97
N PRO A 623 -21.86 -18.77 -10.14
CA PRO A 623 -22.96 -19.74 -10.15
C PRO A 623 -23.83 -19.74 -8.90
N THR A 624 -23.22 -19.63 -7.71
CA THR A 624 -23.95 -19.60 -6.43
C THR A 624 -24.94 -18.44 -6.34
N ILE A 625 -24.63 -17.32 -6.99
CA ILE A 625 -25.50 -16.12 -7.06
C ILE A 625 -26.70 -16.40 -7.96
N VAL A 626 -26.45 -16.94 -9.16
CA VAL A 626 -27.48 -17.22 -10.16
C VAL A 626 -28.42 -18.33 -9.70
N GLN A 627 -27.91 -19.29 -8.93
CA GLN A 627 -28.68 -20.41 -8.36
C GLN A 627 -29.46 -20.04 -7.09
N HIS A 628 -29.00 -19.03 -6.33
CA HIS A 628 -29.66 -18.61 -5.09
C HIS A 628 -29.81 -17.07 -4.95
N PRO A 629 -30.48 -16.36 -5.88
CA PRO A 629 -30.60 -14.90 -5.87
C PRO A 629 -31.02 -14.31 -4.51
N THR A 630 -32.06 -14.87 -3.91
CA THR A 630 -32.64 -14.42 -2.63
C THR A 630 -31.70 -14.47 -1.44
N LYS A 631 -30.62 -15.28 -1.49
CA LYS A 631 -29.61 -15.36 -0.42
C LYS A 631 -28.63 -14.18 -0.45
N PHE A 632 -28.37 -13.62 -1.63
CA PHE A 632 -27.33 -12.62 -1.82
C PHE A 632 -27.89 -11.22 -2.02
N VAL A 633 -29.03 -11.08 -2.70
CA VAL A 633 -29.57 -9.79 -3.13
C VAL A 633 -30.20 -9.02 -1.96
N ASP A 634 -29.63 -7.84 -1.67
CA ASP A 634 -30.15 -6.90 -0.68
C ASP A 634 -30.12 -5.44 -1.22
N ASN A 635 -30.33 -4.43 -0.36
CA ASN A 635 -30.26 -3.03 -0.80
C ASN A 635 -28.85 -2.56 -1.21
N SER A 636 -27.78 -3.28 -0.87
CA SER A 636 -26.41 -2.96 -1.30
C SER A 636 -26.16 -3.35 -2.77
N TRP A 637 -26.90 -4.33 -3.30
CA TRP A 637 -26.77 -4.82 -4.68
C TRP A 637 -26.98 -3.77 -5.75
N LYS A 638 -27.83 -2.76 -5.47
CA LYS A 638 -28.12 -1.62 -6.34
C LYS A 638 -26.89 -0.75 -6.70
N ARG A 639 -25.71 -1.04 -6.14
CA ARG A 639 -24.44 -0.33 -6.39
C ARG A 639 -23.23 -1.26 -6.58
N LEU A 640 -23.45 -2.54 -6.85
CA LEU A 640 -22.38 -3.51 -7.12
C LEU A 640 -21.82 -3.39 -8.55
N ASN A 641 -20.49 -3.50 -8.62
CA ASN A 641 -19.70 -3.72 -9.82
C ASN A 641 -18.91 -5.04 -9.65
N PRO A 642 -18.28 -5.58 -10.70
CA PRO A 642 -17.53 -6.83 -10.61
C PRO A 642 -16.49 -6.83 -9.48
N GLU A 643 -15.76 -5.73 -9.33
CA GLU A 643 -14.68 -5.59 -8.37
C GLU A 643 -15.18 -5.70 -6.90
N LYS A 644 -16.30 -5.06 -6.58
CA LYS A 644 -16.94 -5.18 -5.24
C LYS A 644 -17.51 -6.56 -5.01
N LEU A 645 -18.11 -7.18 -6.03
CA LEU A 645 -18.69 -8.51 -5.89
C LEU A 645 -17.60 -9.56 -5.64
N ILE A 646 -16.46 -9.51 -6.34
CA ILE A 646 -15.32 -10.38 -6.09
C ILE A 646 -14.83 -10.20 -4.65
N LYS A 647 -14.66 -8.95 -4.19
CA LYS A 647 -14.30 -8.65 -2.80
C LYS A 647 -15.26 -9.28 -1.78
N GLN A 648 -16.56 -9.09 -1.97
CA GLN A 648 -17.60 -9.61 -1.09
C GLN A 648 -17.58 -11.14 -1.06
N ARG A 649 -17.61 -11.80 -2.22
CA ARG A 649 -17.59 -13.27 -2.29
C ARG A 649 -16.31 -13.85 -1.70
N TRP A 650 -15.15 -13.22 -1.91
CA TRP A 650 -13.89 -13.66 -1.26
C TRP A 650 -13.88 -13.46 0.27
N GLN A 651 -14.67 -12.52 0.81
CA GLN A 651 -14.87 -12.40 2.25
C GLN A 651 -15.78 -13.52 2.79
N GLU A 652 -16.89 -13.79 2.11
CA GLU A 652 -17.85 -14.85 2.46
C GLU A 652 -17.21 -16.26 2.37
N GLU A 653 -16.39 -16.51 1.34
CA GLU A 653 -15.64 -17.77 1.14
C GLU A 653 -14.38 -17.90 2.04
N ASN A 654 -14.18 -16.98 2.99
CA ASN A 654 -13.00 -16.88 3.87
C ASN A 654 -11.64 -16.74 3.15
N LEU A 655 -11.64 -16.42 1.85
CA LEU A 655 -10.43 -16.21 1.04
C LEU A 655 -9.73 -14.87 1.34
N TRP A 656 -10.46 -13.88 1.87
CA TRP A 656 -9.96 -12.51 2.08
C TRP A 656 -8.65 -12.43 2.88
N ARG A 657 -8.46 -13.31 3.88
CA ARG A 657 -7.22 -13.37 4.69
C ARG A 657 -6.00 -13.80 3.88
N SER A 658 -6.20 -14.50 2.77
CA SER A 658 -5.15 -14.92 1.84
C SER A 658 -4.89 -13.91 0.73
N VAL A 659 -5.67 -12.84 0.60
CA VAL A 659 -5.47 -11.81 -0.43
C VAL A 659 -4.25 -10.97 -0.11
N ARG A 660 -3.40 -10.73 -1.11
CA ARG A 660 -2.17 -9.94 -1.03
C ARG A 660 -2.01 -9.12 -2.32
N ARG A 661 -1.32 -7.98 -2.21
CA ARG A 661 -1.02 -7.11 -3.35
C ARG A 661 0.44 -7.16 -3.75
N PHE A 662 0.70 -6.88 -5.02
CA PHE A 662 2.02 -6.65 -5.56
C PHE A 662 2.03 -5.40 -6.43
N ARG A 663 3.15 -4.66 -6.42
CA ARG A 663 3.33 -3.52 -7.32
C ARG A 663 3.11 -3.95 -8.76
N ARG A 664 2.21 -3.23 -9.42
CA ARG A 664 1.81 -3.47 -10.80
C ARG A 664 3.02 -3.45 -11.74
N VAL A 665 3.26 -4.56 -12.43
CA VAL A 665 4.30 -4.70 -13.49
C VAL A 665 3.75 -4.49 -14.89
N MET A 666 2.43 -4.39 -15.04
CA MET A 666 1.74 -4.42 -16.33
C MET A 666 0.59 -3.41 -16.42
N PHE A 667 0.32 -2.94 -17.62
CA PHE A 667 -0.67 -1.89 -17.90
C PHE A 667 -1.50 -2.19 -19.15
N THR A 668 -2.75 -1.74 -19.18
CA THR A 668 -3.68 -2.05 -20.26
C THR A 668 -3.38 -1.19 -21.50
N CYS A 669 -3.19 -1.84 -22.64
CA CYS A 669 -2.94 -1.22 -23.94
C CYS A 669 -4.10 -1.45 -24.91
N ALA A 670 -3.99 -0.94 -26.13
CA ALA A 670 -4.86 -1.19 -27.27
C ALA A 670 -4.07 -1.12 -28.58
N VAL A 671 -4.60 -1.74 -29.62
CA VAL A 671 -4.18 -1.52 -31.01
C VAL A 671 -5.37 -1.00 -31.84
N PRO A 672 -5.14 -0.34 -32.99
CA PRO A 672 -6.22 0.02 -33.91
C PRO A 672 -7.07 -1.22 -34.27
N GLY A 673 -8.39 -1.08 -34.19
CA GLY A 673 -9.34 -2.19 -34.39
C GLY A 673 -9.75 -2.96 -33.11
N ASP A 674 -9.11 -2.72 -31.96
CA ASP A 674 -9.54 -3.32 -30.68
C ASP A 674 -10.97 -2.88 -30.29
N GLN A 675 -11.92 -3.81 -30.31
CA GLN A 675 -13.27 -3.56 -29.83
C GLN A 675 -13.31 -3.28 -28.32
N THR A 676 -14.14 -2.33 -27.88
CA THR A 676 -14.30 -1.98 -26.47
C THR A 676 -15.69 -1.45 -26.16
N ARG A 677 -16.27 -1.92 -25.04
CA ARG A 677 -17.58 -1.48 -24.53
C ARG A 677 -17.46 -0.44 -23.40
N TRP A 678 -16.25 0.02 -23.09
CA TRP A 678 -16.01 0.91 -21.94
C TRP A 678 -14.99 2.02 -22.21
N ARG A 679 -13.69 1.70 -22.22
CA ARG A 679 -12.62 2.69 -22.45
C ARG A 679 -12.03 2.52 -23.85
N PRO A 680 -12.02 3.58 -24.69
CA PRO A 680 -11.39 3.55 -26.01
C PRO A 680 -9.86 3.47 -25.90
N MET A 681 -9.22 3.33 -27.06
CA MET A 681 -7.80 3.58 -27.26
C MET A 681 -7.45 5.02 -26.81
N GLY A 682 -6.29 5.21 -26.18
CA GLY A 682 -5.74 6.54 -25.89
C GLY A 682 -4.82 7.03 -27.01
N GLU A 683 -4.32 8.26 -26.87
CA GLU A 683 -3.43 8.90 -27.85
C GLU A 683 -1.95 8.56 -27.59
N ASP A 684 -1.57 8.30 -26.33
CA ASP A 684 -0.19 7.99 -25.94
C ASP A 684 0.29 6.65 -26.52
N ILE A 685 1.30 6.69 -27.39
CA ILE A 685 2.00 5.52 -27.94
C ILE A 685 3.04 5.04 -26.92
N VAL A 686 3.06 3.75 -26.61
CA VAL A 686 4.02 3.14 -25.66
C VAL A 686 5.08 2.26 -26.34
N GLU A 687 4.73 1.72 -27.51
CA GLU A 687 5.56 0.99 -28.46
C GLU A 687 4.90 1.13 -29.83
N GLU A 688 5.60 0.88 -30.94
CA GLU A 688 5.05 1.08 -32.29
C GLU A 688 3.73 0.32 -32.49
N GLY A 689 2.67 1.05 -32.87
CA GLY A 689 1.32 0.52 -33.03
C GLY A 689 0.56 0.21 -31.72
N VAL A 690 1.19 0.31 -30.55
CA VAL A 690 0.58 0.00 -29.24
C VAL A 690 0.29 1.29 -28.46
N TYR A 691 -0.99 1.48 -28.15
CA TYR A 691 -1.54 2.68 -27.52
C TYR A 691 -1.98 2.41 -26.09
N LEU A 692 -1.80 3.38 -25.21
CA LEU A 692 -2.13 3.25 -23.79
C LEU A 692 -3.63 3.45 -23.52
N LYS A 693 -4.26 2.54 -22.76
CA LYS A 693 -5.63 2.76 -22.25
C LYS A 693 -5.66 3.46 -20.88
N TYR A 694 -4.71 3.22 -19.97
CA TYR A 694 -4.79 3.68 -18.57
C TYR A 694 -3.50 4.31 -18.03
N GLN A 695 -3.41 5.64 -18.06
CA GLN A 695 -2.23 6.40 -17.58
C GLN A 695 -1.77 6.05 -16.16
N LYS A 696 -2.70 5.76 -15.24
CA LYS A 696 -2.35 5.38 -13.85
C LYS A 696 -1.65 4.02 -13.78
N GLU A 697 -2.07 3.05 -14.60
CA GLU A 697 -1.43 1.74 -14.67
C GLU A 697 -0.02 1.87 -15.28
N TYR A 698 0.13 2.67 -16.34
CA TYR A 698 1.42 2.95 -16.98
C TYR A 698 2.40 3.65 -16.04
N VAL A 699 2.00 4.76 -15.41
CA VAL A 699 2.86 5.49 -14.47
C VAL A 699 3.22 4.60 -13.27
N SER A 700 2.27 3.81 -12.74
CA SER A 700 2.58 2.89 -11.64
C SER A 700 3.57 1.81 -12.03
N SER A 701 3.42 1.22 -13.22
CA SER A 701 4.29 0.13 -13.69
C SER A 701 5.65 0.64 -14.14
N LYS A 702 5.73 1.73 -14.91
CA LYS A 702 7.00 2.36 -15.27
C LYS A 702 7.76 2.86 -14.05
N ASN A 703 7.12 3.52 -13.08
CA ASN A 703 7.80 3.99 -11.86
C ASN A 703 8.35 2.85 -10.98
N TYR A 704 7.74 1.68 -11.06
CA TYR A 704 8.21 0.50 -10.34
C TYR A 704 9.32 -0.21 -11.14
N CYS A 705 9.08 -0.48 -12.42
CA CYS A 705 10.02 -1.17 -13.31
C CYS A 705 11.30 -0.36 -13.59
N SER A 706 11.25 0.98 -13.60
CA SER A 706 12.44 1.84 -13.83
C SER A 706 13.38 1.94 -12.64
N LYS A 707 12.92 1.57 -11.43
CA LYS A 707 13.75 1.53 -10.21
C LYS A 707 14.59 0.24 -10.10
N LEU A 708 14.55 -0.63 -11.11
CA LEU A 708 15.13 -1.97 -11.07
C LEU A 708 16.46 -2.04 -11.82
N ILE A 709 17.56 -2.08 -11.07
CA ILE A 709 18.87 -2.40 -11.64
C ILE A 709 18.87 -3.90 -11.98
N GLY A 710 18.92 -4.25 -13.27
CA GLY A 710 18.88 -5.62 -13.75
C GLY A 710 17.50 -6.18 -14.11
N GLY A 711 16.47 -5.34 -14.24
CA GLY A 711 15.19 -5.70 -14.89
C GLY A 711 14.21 -6.58 -14.09
N ARG A 712 14.57 -7.04 -12.89
CA ARG A 712 13.74 -7.93 -12.05
C ARG A 712 12.95 -7.21 -10.95
N PRO A 713 11.61 -7.10 -11.03
CA PRO A 713 10.76 -6.48 -10.03
C PRO A 713 10.75 -7.24 -8.70
N LEU A 714 11.07 -6.54 -7.62
CA LEU A 714 11.00 -7.02 -6.24
C LEU A 714 9.61 -6.69 -5.67
N PRO A 715 8.69 -7.66 -5.49
CA PRO A 715 7.29 -7.38 -5.18
C PRO A 715 7.12 -6.72 -3.81
N PHE A 716 7.14 -5.39 -3.78
CA PHE A 716 6.65 -4.65 -2.64
C PHE A 716 5.14 -4.84 -2.56
N PRO A 717 4.60 -5.30 -1.42
CA PRO A 717 3.17 -5.13 -1.17
C PRO A 717 2.86 -3.64 -1.05
N SER A 718 1.75 -3.19 -1.62
CA SER A 718 1.00 -2.10 -1.01
C SER A 718 0.14 -2.68 0.12
N ASP A 719 0.24 -2.10 1.32
CA ASP A 719 -0.55 -2.47 2.51
C ASP A 719 -2.05 -2.12 2.45
#